data_AF-A0A5D2UZU0-F1
#
_entry.id   AF-A0A5D2UZU0-F1
#
_cell.length_a   1.000
_cell.length_b   1.000
_cell.length_c   1.000
_cell.angle_alpha   90.00
_cell.angle_beta   90.00
_cell.angle_gamma   90.00
#
_symmetry.space_group_name_H-M   'P 1'
#
loop_
_entity.id
_entity.type
_entity.pdbx_description
1 polymer ?
#
loop_
_entity_poly.entity_id
_entity_poly.type
_entity_poly.pdbx_seq_one_letter_code
_entity_poly.pdbx_strand_id
1 'polypeptide(L)'
;MEDGKILPLYGKFFASATNRTRSWNGIEQEITGRVRPKLAYEVTAIVRIYGGNVADANIQATLWVQSQDINEQYIKIAISQATDKGWVQLQGKFLLNGSPLKVIIFLEGPPPGTDILINRLVVKHAEKAPPPLRPFMKNEAFGVNIIENSNLDDGINGWFPLGNCSLNMEFGSPIELPSMARNSLGMQERLSGRYILVTNRADTWMGPAQMISGKLKLYLTYQVSAWVKIGPGSTSPQIVNVALSIDGNWVNGGQVEFNNESWHEVGGSFRIDKQPSNVMVYIQGPAAGVDLMVAGLYIFPVDRRARFKLLKKQTDKIRKRDLILKFASSKANNVSGAFVKVEQIQNSFPFGSCITRSSIDNEDLVRFLVKNFNWVVFGNELKWSWTEPQQGNFNYKDADELLDFCKNNNLEVRGHCIFWEVEYAIQPWVQGLNKSDLTTAVQNRLTDLVTRYKGKFRHYDVDNEMLHGSFYKDRLGKDIQATMFRTSHQLDPSATLFVNDYHIDDGSDVKSSPEEYIRQILDLQRQGAPVGGIGLQGHIDSPVGPIVSSALDKVGTLGLPIWFTELDVSSANEFIRADDLEVMLREAFAHPAVEGIILWGFWELYMSRENAHLVNAEGKINAAGKRYLALKKEWLSRARGYIDVQGEFRFRGFYGTYNIEINSPTMKINRTFVVDKGESPLAINFDL
;
A
#
# COMPACT_ATOMS: atom_id res chain seq x y z
N MET A 1 -18.69 -34.07 22.81
CA MET A 1 -17.57 -34.89 23.35
C MET A 1 -18.18 -35.80 24.38
N GLU A 2 -18.21 -37.12 24.17
CA GLU A 2 -18.77 -38.05 25.18
C GLU A 2 -17.86 -39.24 25.53
N ASP A 3 -16.67 -39.37 24.95
CA ASP A 3 -15.77 -40.51 25.24
C ASP A 3 -14.26 -40.20 25.17
N GLY A 4 -13.85 -38.94 25.06
CA GLY A 4 -12.43 -38.54 25.11
C GLY A 4 -11.57 -39.03 23.94
N LYS A 5 -12.15 -39.70 22.94
CA LYS A 5 -11.45 -40.18 21.75
C LYS A 5 -11.40 -39.12 20.66
N ILE A 6 -10.20 -38.84 20.16
CA ILE A 6 -10.00 -38.00 18.98
C ILE A 6 -10.37 -38.82 17.75
N LEU A 7 -11.39 -38.40 17.01
CA LEU A 7 -11.76 -39.02 15.73
C LEU A 7 -11.09 -38.27 14.57
N PRO A 8 -10.57 -38.98 13.55
CA PRO A 8 -10.06 -38.36 12.34
C PRO A 8 -11.19 -37.63 11.59
N LEU A 9 -10.88 -36.51 10.94
CA LEU A 9 -11.85 -35.78 10.10
C LEU A 9 -12.20 -36.58 8.83
N TYR A 10 -11.21 -37.26 8.27
CA TYR A 10 -11.30 -38.09 7.08
C TYR A 10 -10.65 -39.45 7.29
N GLY A 11 -11.23 -40.50 6.70
CA GLY A 11 -10.67 -41.85 6.74
C GLY A 11 -10.74 -42.49 8.14
N LYS A 12 -9.86 -43.45 8.39
CA LYS A 12 -9.86 -44.26 9.63
C LYS A 12 -8.75 -43.90 10.61
N PHE A 13 -7.73 -43.15 10.18
CA PHE A 13 -6.52 -42.91 10.96
C PHE A 13 -6.04 -41.46 10.81
N PHE A 14 -5.27 -41.00 11.79
CA PHE A 14 -4.44 -39.79 11.74
C PHE A 14 -3.06 -40.13 12.30
N ALA A 15 -2.03 -39.39 11.91
CA ALA A 15 -0.70 -39.51 12.49
C ALA A 15 -0.53 -38.51 13.64
N SER A 16 0.31 -38.85 14.62
CA SER A 16 0.59 -38.03 15.80
C SER A 16 2.10 -37.96 16.03
N ALA A 17 2.63 -36.75 16.25
CA ALA A 17 3.96 -36.54 16.79
C ALA A 17 3.85 -36.25 18.29
N THR A 18 4.18 -37.25 19.11
CA THR A 18 4.12 -37.19 20.59
C THR A 18 5.50 -37.02 21.22
N ASN A 19 5.54 -36.77 22.53
CA ASN A 19 6.80 -36.64 23.31
C ASN A 19 7.76 -35.59 22.74
N ARG A 20 7.21 -34.50 22.18
CA ARG A 20 7.97 -33.43 21.55
C ARG A 20 8.76 -32.65 22.60
N THR A 21 10.08 -32.54 22.41
CA THR A 21 10.99 -31.85 23.37
C THR A 21 11.35 -30.43 22.92
N ARG A 22 11.12 -30.11 21.65
CA ARG A 22 11.33 -28.79 21.04
C ARG A 22 10.14 -28.43 20.14
N SER A 23 9.90 -27.14 19.94
CA SER A 23 8.82 -26.62 19.09
C SER A 23 8.95 -27.01 17.61
N TRP A 24 10.16 -27.31 17.14
CA TRP A 24 10.43 -27.78 15.77
C TRP A 24 10.34 -29.31 15.62
N ASN A 25 10.25 -30.09 16.70
CA ASN A 25 9.99 -31.53 16.58
C ASN A 25 8.60 -31.70 15.98
N GLY A 26 8.44 -32.51 14.93
CA GLY A 26 7.12 -32.69 14.34
C GLY A 26 7.13 -33.73 13.23
N ILE A 27 6.06 -33.75 12.43
CA ILE A 27 5.90 -34.72 11.34
C ILE A 27 6.58 -34.16 10.10
N GLU A 28 7.51 -34.92 9.53
CA GLU A 28 8.27 -34.54 8.34
C GLU A 28 8.15 -35.57 7.20
N GLN A 29 8.32 -35.11 5.97
CA GLN A 29 8.36 -35.95 4.79
C GLN A 29 9.33 -35.39 3.75
N GLU A 30 10.21 -36.24 3.22
CA GLU A 30 11.05 -35.88 2.08
C GLU A 30 10.26 -35.87 0.78
N ILE A 31 10.38 -34.78 0.01
CA ILE A 31 9.67 -34.56 -1.25
C ILE A 31 10.59 -34.18 -2.42
N THR A 32 11.92 -34.34 -2.28
CA THR A 32 12.95 -33.97 -3.28
C THR A 32 12.58 -34.36 -4.72
N GLY A 33 12.23 -35.62 -4.97
CA GLY A 33 11.86 -36.12 -6.31
C GLY A 33 10.41 -35.86 -6.73
N ARG A 34 9.62 -35.18 -5.90
CA ARG A 34 8.18 -34.93 -6.12
C ARG A 34 7.88 -33.47 -6.46
N VAL A 35 8.86 -32.58 -6.30
CA VAL A 35 8.76 -31.16 -6.64
C VAL A 35 9.71 -30.82 -7.79
N ARG A 36 9.36 -29.82 -8.57
CA ARG A 36 10.19 -29.30 -9.66
C ARG A 36 10.47 -27.81 -9.44
N PRO A 37 11.68 -27.33 -9.78
CA PRO A 37 11.96 -25.91 -9.76
C PRO A 37 10.99 -25.12 -10.65
N LYS A 38 10.78 -23.85 -10.31
CA LYS A 38 9.98 -22.87 -11.07
C LYS A 38 8.49 -23.18 -11.19
N LEU A 39 8.00 -24.21 -10.50
CA LEU A 39 6.59 -24.51 -10.38
C LEU A 39 6.09 -24.15 -8.98
N ALA A 40 4.91 -23.54 -8.91
CA ALA A 40 4.27 -23.27 -7.64
C ALA A 40 3.57 -24.52 -7.13
N TYR A 41 3.74 -24.83 -5.84
CA TYR A 41 3.08 -25.94 -5.17
C TYR A 41 2.17 -25.43 -4.09
N GLU A 42 0.99 -26.03 -3.97
CA GLU A 42 0.04 -25.79 -2.89
C GLU A 42 0.18 -26.90 -1.85
N VAL A 43 0.25 -26.49 -0.59
CA VAL A 43 0.25 -27.36 0.58
C VAL A 43 -1.06 -27.17 1.32
N THR A 44 -1.72 -28.28 1.64
CA THR A 44 -2.87 -28.30 2.54
C THR A 44 -2.66 -29.38 3.59
N ALA A 45 -2.75 -29.00 4.87
CA ALA A 45 -2.68 -29.90 6.00
C ALA A 45 -3.92 -29.76 6.88
N ILE A 46 -4.51 -30.89 7.30
CA ILE A 46 -5.59 -30.92 8.29
C ILE A 46 -4.96 -31.31 9.63
N VAL A 47 -4.88 -30.34 10.54
CA VAL A 47 -4.08 -30.44 11.76
C VAL A 47 -4.91 -30.19 13.01
N ARG A 48 -4.45 -30.71 14.15
CA ARG A 48 -5.02 -30.51 15.48
C ARG A 48 -3.90 -30.62 16.51
N ILE A 49 -4.03 -29.95 17.66
CA ILE A 49 -3.11 -30.16 18.80
C ILE A 49 -3.77 -31.02 19.87
N TYR A 50 -2.96 -31.64 20.71
CA TYR A 50 -3.46 -32.36 21.89
C TYR A 50 -2.41 -32.37 23.01
N GLY A 51 -2.86 -32.38 24.27
CA GLY A 51 -1.97 -32.40 25.43
C GLY A 51 -1.29 -31.04 25.71
N GLY A 52 -0.37 -31.01 26.68
CA GLY A 52 0.47 -29.83 26.96
C GLY A 52 -0.19 -28.67 27.74
N ASN A 53 -1.42 -28.82 28.24
CA ASN A 53 -2.18 -27.78 28.96
C ASN A 53 -2.32 -26.44 28.19
N VAL A 54 -2.31 -26.48 26.86
CA VAL A 54 -2.54 -25.32 26.00
C VAL A 54 -3.87 -25.47 25.26
N ALA A 55 -4.72 -24.43 25.34
CA ALA A 55 -6.03 -24.42 24.68
C ALA A 55 -5.91 -24.24 23.16
N ASP A 56 -4.89 -23.50 22.74
CA ASP A 56 -4.56 -23.22 21.36
C ASP A 56 -3.05 -23.01 21.20
N ALA A 57 -2.54 -23.29 20.01
CA ALA A 57 -1.17 -23.03 19.62
C ALA A 57 -1.06 -22.94 18.10
N ASN A 58 -0.09 -22.17 17.61
CA ASN A 58 0.20 -22.11 16.19
C ASN A 58 0.88 -23.39 15.72
N ILE A 59 0.34 -23.99 14.66
CA ILE A 59 1.03 -24.99 13.83
C ILE A 59 1.49 -24.29 12.55
N GLN A 60 2.72 -24.55 12.14
CA GLN A 60 3.35 -24.01 10.93
C GLN A 60 3.78 -25.16 10.02
N ALA A 61 3.55 -25.01 8.71
CA ALA A 61 4.23 -25.82 7.71
C ALA A 61 5.47 -25.09 7.19
N THR A 62 6.59 -25.80 7.20
CA THR A 62 7.90 -25.27 6.80
C THR A 62 8.53 -26.21 5.78
N LEU A 63 9.19 -25.62 4.79
CA LEU A 63 10.04 -26.32 3.84
C LEU A 63 11.50 -26.14 4.25
N TRP A 64 12.21 -27.23 4.52
CA TRP A 64 13.67 -27.23 4.59
C TRP A 64 14.22 -27.62 3.22
N VAL A 65 15.10 -26.78 2.69
CA VAL A 65 15.68 -26.91 1.35
C VAL A 65 17.19 -26.88 1.47
N GLN A 66 17.84 -27.92 0.97
CA GLN A 66 19.30 -27.95 0.83
C GLN A 66 19.68 -27.76 -0.63
N SER A 67 20.42 -26.70 -0.91
CA SER A 67 20.95 -26.38 -2.23
C SER A 67 22.18 -27.24 -2.59
N GLN A 68 22.65 -27.16 -3.85
CA GLN A 68 23.84 -27.89 -4.31
C GLN A 68 25.12 -27.48 -3.58
N ASP A 69 25.21 -26.24 -3.15
CA ASP A 69 26.34 -25.73 -2.35
C ASP A 69 26.19 -26.04 -0.86
N ILE A 70 25.29 -26.97 -0.50
CA ILE A 70 25.01 -27.44 0.87
C ILE A 70 24.38 -26.34 1.76
N ASN A 71 24.10 -25.14 1.22
CA ASN A 71 23.38 -24.12 1.95
C ASN A 71 21.94 -24.58 2.23
N GLU A 72 21.52 -24.38 3.48
CA GLU A 72 20.19 -24.71 3.97
C GLU A 72 19.31 -23.46 4.02
N GLN A 73 18.04 -23.63 3.63
CA GLN A 73 17.02 -22.59 3.70
C GLN A 73 15.75 -23.16 4.33
N TYR A 74 15.07 -22.33 5.12
CA TYR A 74 13.80 -22.64 5.76
C TYR A 74 12.74 -21.68 5.21
N ILE A 75 11.78 -22.23 4.46
CA ILE A 75 10.72 -21.46 3.82
C ILE A 75 9.42 -21.73 4.56
N LYS A 76 8.90 -20.72 5.26
CA LYS A 76 7.57 -20.78 5.86
C LYS A 76 6.52 -20.83 4.77
N ILE A 77 5.64 -21.85 4.82
CA ILE A 77 4.58 -22.05 3.83
C ILE A 77 3.26 -21.44 4.35
N ALA A 78 2.88 -21.79 5.57
CA ALA A 78 1.65 -21.30 6.21
C ALA A 78 1.69 -21.53 7.72
N ILE A 79 0.89 -20.75 8.44
CA ILE A 79 0.67 -20.86 9.88
C ILE A 79 -0.83 -20.83 10.16
N SER A 80 -1.30 -21.65 11.09
CA SER A 80 -2.69 -21.63 11.55
C SER A 80 -2.71 -21.89 13.05
N GLN A 81 -3.57 -21.16 13.76
CA GLN A 81 -3.87 -21.47 15.16
C GLN A 81 -4.71 -22.75 15.19
N ALA A 82 -4.23 -23.76 15.89
CA ALA A 82 -4.91 -25.03 16.10
C ALA A 82 -5.35 -25.13 17.56
N THR A 83 -6.44 -25.86 17.80
CA THR A 83 -6.99 -26.07 19.14
C THR A 83 -7.03 -27.55 19.49
N ASP A 84 -7.22 -27.86 20.76
CA ASP A 84 -7.47 -29.22 21.22
C ASP A 84 -8.91 -29.70 20.93
N LYS A 85 -9.80 -28.84 20.42
CA LYS A 85 -11.23 -29.14 20.23
C LYS A 85 -11.58 -29.67 18.85
N GLY A 86 -10.86 -29.25 17.82
CA GLY A 86 -11.24 -29.52 16.43
C GLY A 86 -10.07 -29.53 15.45
N TRP A 87 -10.33 -30.10 14.28
CA TRP A 87 -9.39 -30.09 13.16
C TRP A 87 -9.46 -28.74 12.44
N VAL A 88 -8.30 -28.17 12.10
CA VAL A 88 -8.18 -26.94 11.34
C VAL A 88 -7.40 -27.19 10.05
N GLN A 89 -7.73 -26.44 9.00
CA GLN A 89 -6.99 -26.50 7.74
C GLN A 89 -5.89 -25.45 7.73
N LEU A 90 -4.65 -25.90 7.54
CA LEU A 90 -3.50 -25.07 7.22
C LEU A 90 -3.25 -25.15 5.72
N GLN A 91 -3.14 -24.01 5.04
CA GLN A 91 -2.95 -23.94 3.60
C GLN A 91 -1.98 -22.84 3.21
N GLY A 92 -1.09 -23.12 2.26
CA GLY A 92 -0.15 -22.15 1.73
C GLY A 92 0.49 -22.61 0.43
N LYS A 93 1.39 -21.79 -0.12
CA LYS A 93 2.09 -22.08 -1.37
C LYS A 93 3.60 -21.89 -1.20
N PHE A 94 4.36 -22.62 -2.00
CA PHE A 94 5.81 -22.42 -2.13
C PHE A 94 6.26 -22.61 -3.58
N LEU A 95 7.46 -22.12 -3.87
CA LEU A 95 8.14 -22.33 -5.14
C LEU A 95 9.65 -22.44 -4.87
N LEU A 96 10.31 -23.31 -5.63
CA LEU A 96 11.76 -23.48 -5.58
C LEU A 96 12.41 -22.82 -6.81
N ASN A 97 13.39 -21.94 -6.61
CA ASN A 97 14.05 -21.26 -7.73
C ASN A 97 15.06 -22.15 -8.46
N GLY A 98 15.86 -22.91 -7.70
CA GLY A 98 16.88 -23.83 -8.22
C GLY A 98 16.52 -25.29 -8.04
N SER A 99 17.43 -26.19 -8.45
CA SER A 99 17.33 -27.64 -8.22
C SER A 99 17.98 -28.00 -6.89
N PRO A 100 17.23 -28.23 -5.81
CA PRO A 100 17.80 -28.59 -4.52
C PRO A 100 18.32 -30.02 -4.51
N LEU A 101 19.32 -30.29 -3.65
CA LEU A 101 19.78 -31.65 -3.33
C LEU A 101 18.74 -32.40 -2.50
N LYS A 102 18.08 -31.69 -1.57
CA LYS A 102 17.11 -32.30 -0.67
C LYS A 102 16.02 -31.30 -0.29
N VAL A 103 14.78 -31.78 -0.22
CA VAL A 103 13.61 -31.00 0.18
C VAL A 103 12.79 -31.79 1.18
N ILE A 104 12.60 -31.24 2.37
CA ILE A 104 11.77 -31.81 3.43
C ILE A 104 10.66 -30.83 3.75
N ILE A 105 9.42 -31.29 3.75
CA ILE A 105 8.30 -30.56 4.35
C ILE A 105 8.05 -31.08 5.75
N PHE A 106 7.85 -30.19 6.71
CA PHE A 106 7.56 -30.58 8.09
C PHE A 106 6.57 -29.63 8.76
N LEU A 107 5.88 -30.14 9.78
CA LEU A 107 4.96 -29.38 10.62
C LEU A 107 5.59 -29.12 11.99
N GLU A 108 5.55 -27.88 12.46
CA GLU A 108 6.14 -27.43 13.71
C GLU A 108 5.25 -26.41 14.43
N GLY A 109 5.69 -25.90 15.59
CA GLY A 109 5.10 -24.69 16.19
C GLY A 109 4.71 -24.84 17.66
N PRO A 110 3.78 -25.74 18.04
CA PRO A 110 3.25 -25.78 19.39
C PRO A 110 4.35 -26.04 20.43
N PRO A 111 4.20 -25.54 21.67
CA PRO A 111 5.21 -25.71 22.72
C PRO A 111 5.63 -27.17 22.93
N PRO A 112 6.85 -27.42 23.44
CA PRO A 112 7.27 -28.75 23.88
C PRO A 112 6.21 -29.40 24.80
N GLY A 113 5.98 -30.71 24.63
CA GLY A 113 4.95 -31.46 25.37
C GLY A 113 3.52 -31.35 24.80
N THR A 114 3.29 -30.53 23.78
CA THR A 114 2.01 -30.49 23.04
C THR A 114 2.13 -31.31 21.77
N ASP A 115 1.28 -32.30 21.56
CA ASP A 115 1.29 -33.19 20.39
C ASP A 115 0.79 -32.47 19.13
N ILE A 116 1.37 -32.82 17.97
CA ILE A 116 0.86 -32.40 16.65
C ILE A 116 0.16 -33.59 16.01
N LEU A 117 -1.12 -33.43 15.70
CA LEU A 117 -1.93 -34.42 15.00
C LEU A 117 -2.13 -33.98 13.54
N ILE A 118 -1.99 -34.91 12.61
CA ILE A 118 -2.26 -34.69 11.19
C ILE A 118 -3.20 -35.75 10.64
N ASN A 119 -4.34 -35.33 10.11
CA ASN A 119 -5.26 -36.25 9.45
C ASN A 119 -5.00 -36.37 7.94
N ARG A 120 -4.50 -35.29 7.30
CA ARG A 120 -4.17 -35.27 5.87
C ARG A 120 -3.09 -34.25 5.58
N LEU A 121 -2.12 -34.60 4.74
CA LEU A 121 -1.18 -33.68 4.08
C LEU A 121 -1.31 -33.87 2.57
N VAL A 122 -1.49 -32.78 1.84
CA VAL A 122 -1.48 -32.77 0.38
C VAL A 122 -0.47 -31.74 -0.07
N VAL A 123 0.47 -32.17 -0.91
CA VAL A 123 1.35 -31.29 -1.68
C VAL A 123 1.07 -31.58 -3.15
N LYS A 124 0.56 -30.59 -3.88
CA LYS A 124 0.26 -30.70 -5.31
C LYS A 124 0.77 -29.49 -6.06
N HIS A 125 1.01 -29.67 -7.37
CA HIS A 125 1.24 -28.51 -8.24
C HIS A 125 0.03 -27.58 -8.13
N ALA A 126 0.27 -26.29 -7.89
CA ALA A 126 -0.78 -25.32 -7.72
C ALA A 126 -1.54 -25.20 -9.05
N GLU A 127 -2.85 -25.37 -8.99
CA GLU A 127 -3.68 -25.30 -10.19
C GLU A 127 -3.53 -23.93 -10.85
N LYS A 128 -3.26 -23.94 -12.16
CA LYS A 128 -3.35 -22.73 -12.98
C LYS A 128 -4.83 -22.42 -13.20
N ALA A 129 -5.48 -21.86 -12.19
CA ALA A 129 -6.82 -21.34 -12.34
C ALA A 129 -6.84 -20.40 -13.56
N PRO A 130 -7.81 -20.52 -14.48
CA PRO A 130 -7.95 -19.55 -15.54
C PRO A 130 -8.10 -18.16 -14.90
N PRO A 131 -7.51 -17.10 -15.49
CA PRO A 131 -7.69 -15.76 -14.97
C PRO A 131 -9.19 -15.48 -14.80
N PRO A 132 -9.61 -14.87 -13.67
CA PRO A 132 -11.00 -14.55 -13.45
C PRO A 132 -11.50 -13.67 -14.59
N LEU A 133 -12.76 -13.81 -14.99
CA LEU A 133 -13.31 -12.96 -16.05
C LEU A 133 -13.32 -11.51 -15.59
N ARG A 134 -13.05 -10.60 -16.53
CA ARG A 134 -13.24 -9.16 -16.29
C ARG A 134 -14.71 -8.93 -15.91
N PRO A 135 -15.00 -8.31 -14.77
CA PRO A 135 -16.37 -8.00 -14.39
C PRO A 135 -17.06 -7.15 -15.47
N PHE A 136 -18.27 -7.55 -15.86
CA PHE A 136 -19.04 -6.86 -16.88
C PHE A 136 -19.67 -5.60 -16.26
N MET A 137 -19.18 -4.42 -16.65
CA MET A 137 -19.71 -3.11 -16.25
C MET A 137 -20.20 -2.38 -17.49
N LYS A 138 -21.51 -2.46 -17.81
CA LYS A 138 -22.11 -1.78 -18.96
C LYS A 138 -23.36 -1.03 -18.53
N ASN A 139 -23.51 0.21 -19.01
CA ASN A 139 -24.64 1.11 -18.71
C ASN A 139 -24.78 1.42 -17.21
N GLU A 140 -23.65 1.52 -16.51
CA GLU A 140 -23.63 1.89 -15.10
C GLU A 140 -23.89 3.39 -14.93
N ALA A 141 -24.85 3.73 -14.06
CA ALA A 141 -25.21 5.10 -13.73
C ALA A 141 -24.20 5.68 -12.73
N PHE A 142 -22.96 5.88 -13.19
CA PHE A 142 -21.91 6.48 -12.38
C PHE A 142 -22.32 7.87 -11.87
N GLY A 143 -21.95 8.17 -10.63
CA GLY A 143 -22.26 9.44 -9.98
C GLY A 143 -23.72 9.60 -9.53
N VAL A 144 -24.57 8.60 -9.69
CA VAL A 144 -25.93 8.63 -9.15
C VAL A 144 -25.91 8.22 -7.68
N ASN A 145 -26.41 9.09 -6.80
CA ASN A 145 -26.54 8.82 -5.38
C ASN A 145 -27.55 7.70 -5.14
N ILE A 146 -27.17 6.66 -4.39
CA ILE A 146 -28.06 5.54 -4.03
C ILE A 146 -28.87 5.81 -2.76
N ILE A 147 -28.51 6.86 -2.02
CA ILE A 147 -29.22 7.30 -0.82
C ILE A 147 -30.49 8.02 -1.23
N GLU A 148 -31.62 7.55 -0.72
CA GLU A 148 -32.92 8.19 -0.93
C GLU A 148 -33.07 9.40 -0.03
N ASN A 149 -33.71 10.44 -0.56
CA ASN A 149 -34.02 11.67 0.16
C ASN A 149 -32.77 12.27 0.88
N SER A 150 -31.59 12.20 0.24
CA SER A 150 -30.35 12.73 0.79
C SER A 150 -30.37 14.25 0.99
N ASN A 151 -31.26 14.94 0.28
CA ASN A 151 -31.46 16.37 0.36
C ASN A 151 -32.54 16.78 1.38
N LEU A 152 -33.25 15.81 1.97
CA LEU A 152 -34.32 16.03 2.97
C LEU A 152 -35.44 16.96 2.46
N ASP A 153 -35.75 16.89 1.16
CA ASP A 153 -36.83 17.67 0.56
C ASP A 153 -38.21 17.16 1.04
N ASP A 154 -38.30 15.86 1.35
CA ASP A 154 -39.47 15.16 1.90
C ASP A 154 -39.27 14.80 3.40
N GLY A 155 -38.74 15.75 4.18
CA GLY A 155 -38.44 15.53 5.60
C GLY A 155 -37.43 14.41 5.82
N ILE A 156 -37.66 13.55 6.81
CA ILE A 156 -36.83 12.36 7.12
C ILE A 156 -37.35 11.07 6.45
N ASN A 157 -38.24 11.17 5.46
CA ASN A 157 -38.78 9.98 4.78
C ASN A 157 -37.64 9.13 4.19
N GLY A 158 -37.72 7.81 4.33
CA GLY A 158 -36.66 6.87 3.95
C GLY A 158 -35.52 6.70 4.97
N TRP A 159 -35.52 7.46 6.06
CA TRP A 159 -34.57 7.33 7.18
C TRP A 159 -35.25 6.75 8.41
N PHE A 160 -34.52 5.93 9.17
CA PHE A 160 -34.99 5.42 10.46
C PHE A 160 -33.89 5.51 11.53
N PRO A 161 -34.26 5.69 12.81
CA PRO A 161 -33.29 5.63 13.90
C PRO A 161 -32.79 4.19 14.09
N LEU A 162 -31.48 4.00 14.06
CA LEU A 162 -30.85 2.77 14.53
C LEU A 162 -30.68 2.87 16.05
N GLY A 163 -31.42 2.03 16.77
CA GLY A 163 -31.53 2.11 18.23
C GLY A 163 -32.56 3.15 18.70
N ASN A 164 -32.61 3.43 20.00
CA ASN A 164 -33.65 4.27 20.62
C ASN A 164 -33.34 5.78 20.55
N CYS A 165 -32.63 6.24 19.51
CA CYS A 165 -32.35 7.67 19.29
C CYS A 165 -33.52 8.36 18.57
N SER A 166 -33.53 9.70 18.56
CA SER A 166 -34.55 10.51 17.88
C SER A 166 -33.96 11.17 16.64
N LEU A 167 -34.68 11.13 15.51
CA LEU A 167 -34.32 11.83 14.27
C LEU A 167 -35.29 12.99 14.03
N ASN A 168 -34.76 14.19 13.83
CA ASN A 168 -35.51 15.37 13.39
C ASN A 168 -34.81 16.04 12.22
N MET A 169 -35.56 16.70 11.34
CA MET A 169 -34.99 17.53 10.28
C MET A 169 -34.87 18.98 10.77
N GLU A 170 -33.71 19.57 10.57
CA GLU A 170 -33.39 20.95 10.94
C GLU A 170 -32.68 21.70 9.79
N PHE A 171 -32.43 23.00 9.96
CA PHE A 171 -31.80 23.88 8.96
C PHE A 171 -30.44 24.42 9.44
N GLY A 172 -29.54 24.73 8.50
CA GLY A 172 -28.24 25.34 8.77
C GLY A 172 -27.04 24.47 8.38
N SER A 173 -27.24 23.50 7.48
CA SER A 173 -26.13 22.75 6.88
C SER A 173 -25.51 23.46 5.68
N PRO A 174 -24.31 23.07 5.23
CA PRO A 174 -23.72 23.58 4.01
C PRO A 174 -24.63 23.31 2.79
N ILE A 175 -24.71 24.30 1.90
CA ILE A 175 -25.47 24.20 0.64
C ILE A 175 -24.63 23.63 -0.52
N GLU A 176 -23.35 23.35 -0.28
CA GLU A 176 -22.47 22.74 -1.27
C GLU A 176 -22.18 21.29 -0.90
N LEU A 177 -22.03 20.42 -1.90
CA LEU A 177 -21.53 19.07 -1.66
C LEU A 177 -20.15 19.09 -1.00
N PRO A 178 -19.81 18.08 -0.18
CA PRO A 178 -18.46 17.92 0.30
C PRO A 178 -17.45 17.87 -0.86
N SER A 179 -16.22 18.33 -0.61
CA SER A 179 -15.25 18.63 -1.65
C SER A 179 -14.84 17.40 -2.46
N MET A 180 -14.68 16.25 -1.80
CA MET A 180 -14.31 14.99 -2.44
C MET A 180 -15.45 14.48 -3.34
N ALA A 181 -16.71 14.63 -2.93
CA ALA A 181 -17.86 14.27 -3.77
C ALA A 181 -17.98 15.20 -4.98
N ARG A 182 -17.83 16.51 -4.76
CA ARG A 182 -17.85 17.52 -5.83
C ARG A 182 -16.80 17.25 -6.91
N ASN A 183 -15.60 16.83 -6.50
CA ASN A 183 -14.52 16.46 -7.41
C ASN A 183 -14.80 15.19 -8.24
N SER A 184 -15.69 14.31 -7.76
CA SER A 184 -16.19 13.16 -8.51
C SER A 184 -17.37 13.50 -9.43
N LEU A 185 -18.32 14.28 -8.92
CA LEU A 185 -19.63 14.49 -9.55
C LEU A 185 -19.68 15.74 -10.44
N GLY A 186 -18.70 16.65 -10.32
CA GLY A 186 -18.73 17.97 -10.94
C GLY A 186 -19.66 18.94 -10.21
N MET A 187 -20.05 20.01 -10.89
CA MET A 187 -21.04 20.96 -10.35
C MET A 187 -22.44 20.34 -10.41
N GLN A 188 -22.90 19.83 -9.27
CA GLN A 188 -24.27 19.35 -9.04
C GLN A 188 -25.16 20.49 -8.53
N GLU A 189 -26.46 20.23 -8.43
CA GLU A 189 -27.41 21.11 -7.73
C GLU A 189 -27.00 21.31 -6.27
N ARG A 190 -27.35 22.47 -5.70
CA ARG A 190 -27.02 22.81 -4.32
C ARG A 190 -27.78 21.90 -3.35
N LEU A 191 -27.14 21.57 -2.23
CA LEU A 191 -27.83 20.95 -1.10
C LEU A 191 -28.88 21.91 -0.53
N SER A 192 -29.94 21.37 0.08
CA SER A 192 -31.10 22.09 0.60
C SER A 192 -30.79 23.00 1.80
N GLY A 193 -29.61 22.87 2.41
CA GLY A 193 -29.26 23.51 3.68
C GLY A 193 -29.95 22.85 4.90
N ARG A 194 -30.58 21.69 4.72
CA ARG A 194 -31.22 20.89 5.78
C ARG A 194 -30.28 19.79 6.29
N TYR A 195 -30.50 19.32 7.51
CA TYR A 195 -29.77 18.18 8.09
C TYR A 195 -30.66 17.33 8.99
N ILE A 196 -30.24 16.08 9.22
CA ILE A 196 -30.82 15.20 10.23
C ILE A 196 -30.12 15.49 11.56
N LEU A 197 -30.87 16.00 12.54
CA LEU A 197 -30.48 16.09 13.94
C LEU A 197 -30.81 14.77 14.64
N VAL A 198 -29.81 14.22 15.32
CA VAL A 198 -29.89 12.96 16.05
C VAL A 198 -29.64 13.24 17.52
N THR A 199 -30.64 13.00 18.36
CA THR A 199 -30.57 13.23 19.81
C THR A 199 -30.90 11.96 20.58
N ASN A 200 -30.78 12.01 21.91
CA ASN A 200 -31.07 10.88 22.82
C ASN A 200 -30.27 9.61 22.50
N ARG A 201 -29.01 9.78 22.05
CA ARG A 201 -28.11 8.68 21.71
C ARG A 201 -27.55 8.07 23.00
N ALA A 202 -27.86 6.82 23.29
CA ALA A 202 -27.35 6.10 24.45
C ALA A 202 -26.07 5.30 24.16
N ASP A 203 -25.68 5.18 22.89
CA ASP A 203 -24.48 4.45 22.46
C ASP A 203 -23.95 5.03 21.14
N THR A 204 -22.70 4.74 20.83
CA THR A 204 -21.95 5.21 19.66
C THR A 204 -22.54 4.73 18.35
N TRP A 205 -23.03 3.50 18.27
CA TRP A 205 -23.61 2.92 17.04
C TRP A 205 -25.00 3.49 16.69
N MET A 206 -25.64 4.24 17.59
CA MET A 206 -26.96 4.81 17.35
C MET A 206 -26.89 6.03 16.42
N GLY A 207 -27.76 6.06 15.41
CA GLY A 207 -27.83 7.17 14.47
C GLY A 207 -28.81 6.94 13.32
N PRO A 208 -28.80 7.80 12.30
CA PRO A 208 -29.69 7.68 11.16
C PRO A 208 -29.22 6.55 10.24
N ALA A 209 -30.17 5.74 9.78
CA ALA A 209 -29.89 4.58 8.94
C ALA A 209 -30.87 4.48 7.76
N GLN A 210 -30.43 3.78 6.71
CA GLN A 210 -31.23 3.44 5.53
C GLN A 210 -30.84 2.06 5.00
N MET A 211 -31.84 1.29 4.55
CA MET A 211 -31.60 0.05 3.82
C MET A 211 -31.25 0.36 2.36
N ILE A 212 -30.13 -0.18 1.89
CA ILE A 212 -29.65 -0.02 0.50
C ILE A 212 -29.50 -1.37 -0.21
N SER A 213 -30.10 -2.43 0.34
CA SER A 213 -30.19 -3.74 -0.32
C SER A 213 -30.70 -3.60 -1.76
N GLY A 214 -30.02 -4.27 -2.70
CA GLY A 214 -30.40 -4.24 -4.12
C GLY A 214 -29.95 -3.01 -4.91
N LYS A 215 -29.41 -1.96 -4.26
CA LYS A 215 -28.88 -0.76 -4.94
C LYS A 215 -27.39 -0.87 -5.31
N LEU A 216 -26.70 -1.85 -4.73
CA LEU A 216 -25.27 -2.05 -4.90
C LEU A 216 -24.98 -3.05 -6.02
N LYS A 217 -23.90 -2.79 -6.76
CA LYS A 217 -23.42 -3.64 -7.84
C LYS A 217 -22.02 -4.13 -7.56
N LEU A 218 -21.79 -5.39 -7.91
CA LEU A 218 -20.52 -6.05 -7.65
C LEU A 218 -19.36 -5.37 -8.36
N TYR A 219 -18.23 -5.32 -7.68
CA TYR A 219 -16.94 -4.83 -8.16
C TYR A 219 -16.88 -3.33 -8.51
N LEU A 220 -17.97 -2.57 -8.34
CA LEU A 220 -17.90 -1.12 -8.41
C LEU A 220 -17.33 -0.55 -7.11
N THR A 221 -16.40 0.39 -7.22
CA THR A 221 -15.98 1.22 -6.10
C THR A 221 -17.04 2.29 -5.84
N TYR A 222 -17.58 2.30 -4.64
CA TYR A 222 -18.49 3.34 -4.18
C TYR A 222 -17.70 4.37 -3.37
N GLN A 223 -17.90 5.64 -3.69
CA GLN A 223 -17.46 6.73 -2.84
C GLN A 223 -18.55 7.05 -1.84
N VAL A 224 -18.14 7.26 -0.59
CA VAL A 224 -18.97 7.74 0.50
C VAL A 224 -18.57 9.17 0.81
N SER A 225 -19.56 10.04 0.99
CA SER A 225 -19.32 11.43 1.35
C SER A 225 -20.48 11.99 2.16
N ALA A 226 -20.19 12.73 3.22
CA ALA A 226 -21.20 13.41 4.03
C ALA A 226 -20.64 14.65 4.72
N TRP A 227 -21.52 15.59 5.04
CA TRP A 227 -21.25 16.60 6.05
C TRP A 227 -21.72 16.11 7.41
N VAL A 228 -20.86 16.21 8.41
CA VAL A 228 -21.16 15.86 9.80
C VAL A 228 -20.78 16.98 10.75
N LYS A 229 -21.54 17.13 11.83
CA LYS A 229 -21.26 18.07 12.92
C LYS A 229 -21.75 17.45 14.22
N ILE A 230 -21.14 17.85 15.34
CA ILE A 230 -21.55 17.43 16.69
C ILE A 230 -22.20 18.59 17.45
N GLY A 231 -23.05 18.24 18.41
CA GLY A 231 -23.64 19.19 19.35
C GLY A 231 -22.60 19.85 20.27
N PRO A 232 -22.96 20.99 20.90
CA PRO A 232 -22.07 21.72 21.79
C PRO A 232 -21.73 20.92 23.06
N GLY A 233 -20.58 21.21 23.66
CA GLY A 233 -20.19 20.68 24.98
C GLY A 233 -19.20 19.51 24.98
N SER A 234 -18.81 18.99 23.81
CA SER A 234 -17.70 18.04 23.73
C SER A 234 -16.35 18.75 23.67
N THR A 235 -15.47 18.49 24.63
CA THR A 235 -14.09 19.02 24.65
C THR A 235 -13.04 18.01 24.18
N SER A 236 -13.38 16.72 24.14
CA SER A 236 -12.52 15.68 23.59
C SER A 236 -12.79 15.44 22.10
N PRO A 237 -11.80 14.96 21.33
CA PRO A 237 -12.00 14.48 19.97
C PRO A 237 -13.14 13.47 19.89
N GLN A 238 -14.00 13.65 18.89
CA GLN A 238 -15.13 12.81 18.58
C GLN A 238 -14.95 12.22 17.19
N ILE A 239 -15.22 10.92 17.08
CA ILE A 239 -15.20 10.21 15.81
C ILE A 239 -16.62 10.11 15.30
N VAL A 240 -16.83 10.49 14.04
CA VAL A 240 -18.07 10.23 13.30
C VAL A 240 -17.73 9.38 12.09
N ASN A 241 -18.53 8.34 11.86
CA ASN A 241 -18.27 7.32 10.87
C ASN A 241 -19.54 6.99 10.06
N VAL A 242 -19.39 6.89 8.75
CA VAL A 242 -20.40 6.27 7.90
C VAL A 242 -20.06 4.79 7.81
N ALA A 243 -20.93 3.94 8.36
CA ALA A 243 -20.76 2.50 8.42
C ALA A 243 -21.73 1.77 7.49
N LEU A 244 -21.33 0.59 7.03
CA LEU A 244 -22.21 -0.36 6.37
C LEU A 244 -22.30 -1.65 7.19
N SER A 245 -23.52 -2.17 7.35
CA SER A 245 -23.75 -3.56 7.76
C SER A 245 -24.10 -4.37 6.52
N ILE A 246 -23.22 -5.30 6.15
CA ILE A 246 -23.36 -6.17 4.97
C ILE A 246 -23.51 -7.61 5.46
N ASP A 247 -24.73 -8.15 5.36
CA ASP A 247 -25.08 -9.47 5.89
C ASP A 247 -24.65 -9.68 7.35
N GLY A 248 -24.77 -8.63 8.17
CA GLY A 248 -24.37 -8.62 9.58
C GLY A 248 -22.90 -8.26 9.84
N ASN A 249 -22.05 -8.16 8.81
CA ASN A 249 -20.66 -7.76 8.95
C ASN A 249 -20.51 -6.24 8.85
N TRP A 250 -19.71 -5.67 9.74
CA TRP A 250 -19.40 -4.25 9.73
C TRP A 250 -18.33 -3.92 8.68
N VAL A 251 -18.58 -2.88 7.89
CA VAL A 251 -17.63 -2.33 6.92
C VAL A 251 -17.54 -0.82 7.11
N ASN A 252 -16.31 -0.32 7.21
CA ASN A 252 -16.06 1.10 7.28
C ASN A 252 -16.32 1.77 5.92
N GLY A 253 -17.22 2.74 5.86
CA GLY A 253 -17.47 3.55 4.67
C GLY A 253 -16.67 4.86 4.64
N GLY A 254 -16.02 5.24 5.74
CA GLY A 254 -15.27 6.49 5.89
C GLY A 254 -15.53 7.11 7.27
N GLN A 255 -14.52 7.79 7.81
CA GLN A 255 -14.62 8.42 9.14
C GLN A 255 -13.79 9.69 9.25
N VAL A 256 -14.15 10.51 10.23
CA VAL A 256 -13.43 11.75 10.55
C VAL A 256 -13.44 11.97 12.07
N GLU A 257 -12.32 12.45 12.60
CA GLU A 257 -12.18 12.85 14.00
C GLU A 257 -12.08 14.38 14.10
N PHE A 258 -12.86 14.98 15.00
CA PHE A 258 -12.87 16.42 15.25
C PHE A 258 -13.43 16.74 16.63
N ASN A 259 -13.17 17.95 17.15
CA ASN A 259 -13.54 18.37 18.51
C ASN A 259 -14.20 19.76 18.57
N ASN A 260 -14.72 20.24 17.44
CA ASN A 260 -15.29 21.58 17.34
C ASN A 260 -16.68 21.54 16.68
N GLU A 261 -17.43 22.63 16.78
CA GLU A 261 -18.82 22.74 16.33
C GLU A 261 -18.96 23.16 14.85
N SER A 262 -17.94 22.95 14.03
CA SER A 262 -18.02 23.19 12.58
C SER A 262 -18.40 21.93 11.81
N TRP A 263 -18.82 22.12 10.56
CA TRP A 263 -19.13 21.02 9.64
C TRP A 263 -17.84 20.42 9.10
N HIS A 264 -17.70 19.10 9.23
CA HIS A 264 -16.58 18.33 8.72
C HIS A 264 -17.05 17.38 7.62
N GLU A 265 -16.19 17.18 6.64
CA GLU A 265 -16.44 16.23 5.57
C GLU A 265 -15.98 14.84 6.02
N VAL A 266 -16.88 13.86 5.95
CA VAL A 266 -16.53 12.44 5.92
C VAL A 266 -16.31 12.07 4.46
N GLY A 267 -15.18 11.44 4.15
CA GLY A 267 -14.93 10.81 2.86
C GLY A 267 -14.36 9.42 3.06
N GLY A 268 -14.85 8.46 2.30
CA GLY A 268 -14.31 7.12 2.29
C GLY A 268 -14.83 6.34 1.10
N SER A 269 -14.54 5.04 1.09
CA SER A 269 -14.89 4.19 -0.03
C SER A 269 -15.07 2.75 0.39
N PHE A 270 -15.84 2.01 -0.39
CA PHE A 270 -15.97 0.57 -0.24
C PHE A 270 -16.27 -0.10 -1.57
N ARG A 271 -16.13 -1.41 -1.60
CA ARG A 271 -16.52 -2.28 -2.70
C ARG A 271 -17.14 -3.55 -2.17
N ILE A 272 -18.07 -4.11 -2.93
CA ILE A 272 -18.66 -5.41 -2.66
C ILE A 272 -18.30 -6.38 -3.79
N ASP A 273 -17.74 -7.53 -3.42
CA ASP A 273 -17.26 -8.55 -4.37
C ASP A 273 -18.14 -9.81 -4.40
N LYS A 274 -19.13 -9.89 -3.51
CA LYS A 274 -20.11 -10.98 -3.41
C LYS A 274 -21.50 -10.41 -3.23
N GLN A 275 -22.50 -10.98 -3.90
CA GLN A 275 -23.87 -10.46 -3.83
C GLN A 275 -24.38 -10.49 -2.38
N PRO A 276 -24.64 -9.32 -1.77
CA PRO A 276 -25.13 -9.28 -0.40
C PRO A 276 -26.66 -9.48 -0.40
N SER A 277 -27.17 -10.06 0.68
CA SER A 277 -28.62 -10.21 0.87
C SER A 277 -29.22 -8.98 1.55
N ASN A 278 -28.55 -8.48 2.57
CA ASN A 278 -28.97 -7.32 3.36
C ASN A 278 -27.83 -6.32 3.47
N VAL A 279 -28.11 -5.07 3.08
CA VAL A 279 -27.17 -3.97 3.28
C VAL A 279 -27.88 -2.79 3.90
N MET A 280 -27.37 -2.36 5.05
CA MET A 280 -27.77 -1.13 5.73
C MET A 280 -26.59 -0.17 5.75
N VAL A 281 -26.82 1.09 5.43
CA VAL A 281 -25.90 2.18 5.74
C VAL A 281 -26.42 2.93 6.94
N TYR A 282 -25.52 3.34 7.82
CA TYR A 282 -25.86 4.15 8.99
C TYR A 282 -24.70 5.05 9.37
N ILE A 283 -25.01 6.16 10.03
CA ILE A 283 -24.00 7.08 10.56
C ILE A 283 -23.93 6.87 12.06
N GLN A 284 -22.72 6.60 12.56
CA GLN A 284 -22.43 6.33 13.96
C GLN A 284 -21.35 7.27 14.49
N GLY A 285 -21.13 7.23 15.79
CA GLY A 285 -20.45 8.31 16.51
C GLY A 285 -21.35 9.55 16.59
N PRO A 286 -21.01 10.59 17.37
CA PRO A 286 -19.96 10.70 18.38
C PRO A 286 -20.24 9.84 19.64
N ALA A 287 -19.57 10.10 20.76
CA ALA A 287 -19.83 9.44 22.05
C ALA A 287 -21.33 9.50 22.46
N ALA A 288 -21.74 8.59 23.34
CA ALA A 288 -23.09 8.59 23.90
C ALA A 288 -23.42 9.93 24.58
N GLY A 289 -24.65 10.40 24.42
CA GLY A 289 -25.13 11.69 24.93
C GLY A 289 -24.74 12.91 24.08
N VAL A 290 -23.87 12.76 23.09
CA VAL A 290 -23.52 13.85 22.17
C VAL A 290 -24.42 13.79 20.93
N ASP A 291 -25.07 14.92 20.63
CA ASP A 291 -25.92 15.06 19.46
C ASP A 291 -25.09 15.00 18.16
N LEU A 292 -25.69 14.42 17.11
CA LEU A 292 -25.10 14.30 15.79
C LEU A 292 -25.95 15.04 14.77
N MET A 293 -25.32 15.79 13.88
CA MET A 293 -25.93 16.40 12.71
C MET A 293 -25.34 15.79 11.44
N VAL A 294 -26.19 15.34 10.51
CA VAL A 294 -25.78 14.74 9.23
C VAL A 294 -26.48 15.44 8.07
N ALA A 295 -25.71 15.88 7.08
CA ALA A 295 -26.24 16.49 5.85
C ALA A 295 -25.56 15.92 4.60
N GLY A 296 -26.31 15.86 3.50
CA GLY A 296 -25.76 15.54 2.19
C GLY A 296 -25.02 14.20 2.15
N LEU A 297 -25.59 13.12 2.69
CA LEU A 297 -25.01 11.78 2.54
C LEU A 297 -25.13 11.34 1.08
N TYR A 298 -23.98 11.15 0.45
CA TYR A 298 -23.84 10.67 -0.92
C TYR A 298 -23.06 9.36 -0.93
N ILE A 299 -23.67 8.34 -1.52
CA ILE A 299 -23.01 7.08 -1.84
C ILE A 299 -23.26 6.78 -3.31
N PHE A 300 -22.20 6.72 -4.12
CA PHE A 300 -22.34 6.55 -5.57
C PHE A 300 -21.16 5.79 -6.18
N PRO A 301 -21.37 5.03 -7.26
CA PRO A 301 -20.28 4.38 -7.98
C PRO A 301 -19.45 5.41 -8.75
N VAL A 302 -18.12 5.30 -8.66
CA VAL A 302 -17.17 6.29 -9.19
C VAL A 302 -16.82 6.06 -10.66
N ASP A 303 -16.90 7.11 -11.50
CA ASP A 303 -16.36 7.08 -12.87
C ASP A 303 -14.88 7.50 -12.92
N ARG A 304 -13.99 6.53 -12.77
CA ARG A 304 -12.55 6.77 -12.92
C ARG A 304 -12.14 7.23 -14.33
N ARG A 305 -12.92 6.94 -15.39
CA ARG A 305 -12.53 7.31 -16.77
C ARG A 305 -12.61 8.81 -16.99
N ALA A 306 -13.64 9.47 -16.46
CA ALA A 306 -13.74 10.92 -16.47
C ALA A 306 -12.54 11.55 -15.76
N ARG A 307 -12.21 11.04 -14.56
CA ARG A 307 -11.06 11.50 -13.78
C ARG A 307 -9.73 11.30 -14.50
N PHE A 308 -9.49 10.17 -15.15
CA PHE A 308 -8.25 9.94 -15.90
C PHE A 308 -8.02 10.92 -17.05
N LYS A 309 -9.09 11.46 -17.66
CA LYS A 309 -8.95 12.53 -18.67
C LYS A 309 -8.42 13.81 -18.05
N LEU A 310 -8.84 14.15 -16.82
CA LEU A 310 -8.34 15.30 -16.08
C LEU A 310 -6.87 15.09 -15.67
N LEU A 311 -6.56 13.92 -15.08
CA LEU A 311 -5.20 13.60 -14.63
C LEU A 311 -4.21 13.62 -15.80
N LYS A 312 -4.59 13.15 -16.99
CA LYS A 312 -3.72 13.24 -18.18
C LYS A 312 -3.35 14.69 -18.54
N LYS A 313 -4.28 15.64 -18.41
CA LYS A 313 -4.00 17.06 -18.64
C LYS A 313 -3.08 17.63 -17.56
N GLN A 314 -3.31 17.26 -16.29
CA GLN A 314 -2.45 17.67 -15.18
C GLN A 314 -1.04 17.09 -15.31
N THR A 315 -0.91 15.81 -15.65
CA THR A 315 0.35 15.15 -15.98
C THR A 315 1.12 15.88 -17.09
N ASP A 316 0.45 16.27 -18.18
CA ASP A 316 1.11 17.01 -19.27
C ASP A 316 1.61 18.40 -18.82
N LYS A 317 0.88 19.05 -17.91
CA LYS A 317 1.29 20.33 -17.31
C LYS A 317 2.49 20.17 -16.36
N ILE A 318 2.47 19.15 -15.50
CA ILE A 318 3.38 19.02 -14.35
C ILE A 318 4.65 18.23 -14.70
N ARG A 319 4.52 17.18 -15.51
CA ARG A 319 5.59 16.20 -15.76
C ARG A 319 6.32 16.40 -17.08
N LYS A 320 5.90 17.39 -17.87
CA LYS A 320 6.54 17.72 -19.15
C LYS A 320 6.92 19.19 -19.22
N ARG A 321 7.84 19.48 -20.12
CA ARG A 321 8.20 20.84 -20.54
C ARG A 321 8.38 20.93 -22.04
N ASP A 322 8.32 22.16 -22.55
CA ASP A 322 8.58 22.44 -23.95
C ASP A 322 10.08 22.36 -24.24
N LEU A 323 10.42 21.82 -25.41
CA LEU A 323 11.78 21.57 -25.86
C LEU A 323 12.00 22.22 -27.22
N ILE A 324 13.15 22.87 -27.37
CA ILE A 324 13.61 23.48 -28.62
C ILE A 324 14.98 22.89 -28.94
N LEU A 325 15.03 21.95 -29.86
CA LEU A 325 16.30 21.40 -30.34
C LEU A 325 16.82 22.31 -31.45
N LYS A 326 18.01 22.88 -31.27
CA LYS A 326 18.62 23.85 -32.17
C LYS A 326 19.82 23.25 -32.89
N PHE A 327 19.88 23.43 -34.21
CA PHE A 327 20.93 22.89 -35.07
C PHE A 327 21.73 24.04 -35.69
N ALA A 328 23.06 24.04 -35.50
CA ALA A 328 23.91 25.21 -35.77
C ALA A 328 23.98 25.67 -37.25
N SER A 329 24.12 26.99 -37.43
CA SER A 329 23.97 27.73 -38.70
C SER A 329 24.99 27.43 -39.81
N SER A 330 26.25 27.07 -39.49
CA SER A 330 27.26 26.79 -40.52
C SER A 330 26.98 25.48 -41.30
N LYS A 331 26.13 24.62 -40.75
CA LYS A 331 25.61 23.39 -41.37
C LYS A 331 24.09 23.41 -41.59
N ALA A 332 23.37 24.45 -41.13
CA ALA A 332 21.91 24.53 -41.19
C ALA A 332 21.35 24.46 -42.62
N ASN A 333 22.07 24.96 -43.62
CA ASN A 333 21.69 24.81 -45.03
C ASN A 333 21.70 23.35 -45.53
N ASN A 334 22.42 22.44 -44.84
CA ASN A 334 22.49 21.01 -45.17
C ASN A 334 21.51 20.13 -44.38
N VAL A 335 20.82 20.67 -43.38
CA VAL A 335 19.90 19.90 -42.52
C VAL A 335 18.49 20.48 -42.38
N SER A 336 18.20 21.68 -42.89
CA SER A 336 16.81 22.15 -43.00
C SER A 336 16.01 21.16 -43.86
N GLY A 337 14.84 20.73 -43.37
CA GLY A 337 14.07 19.66 -44.00
C GLY A 337 14.59 18.23 -43.74
N ALA A 338 15.64 18.04 -42.94
CA ALA A 338 16.03 16.70 -42.47
C ALA A 338 14.97 16.16 -41.50
N PHE A 339 14.75 14.84 -41.55
CA PHE A 339 13.78 14.18 -40.68
C PHE A 339 14.42 13.87 -39.33
N VAL A 340 13.75 14.29 -38.25
CA VAL A 340 14.14 14.08 -36.87
C VAL A 340 13.18 13.09 -36.22
N LYS A 341 13.74 12.11 -35.51
CA LYS A 341 13.01 11.18 -34.65
C LYS A 341 13.60 11.27 -33.24
N VAL A 342 12.75 11.56 -32.26
CA VAL A 342 13.11 11.65 -30.84
C VAL A 342 12.34 10.58 -30.08
N GLU A 343 13.06 9.75 -29.33
CA GLU A 343 12.46 8.73 -28.46
C GLU A 343 13.06 8.83 -27.06
N GLN A 344 12.19 8.98 -26.06
CA GLN A 344 12.60 8.90 -24.68
C GLN A 344 12.96 7.46 -24.33
N ILE A 345 14.17 7.26 -23.81
CA ILE A 345 14.69 5.94 -23.42
C ILE A 345 14.55 5.70 -21.92
N GLN A 346 14.50 6.77 -21.12
CA GLN A 346 14.34 6.70 -19.67
C GLN A 346 13.53 7.88 -19.16
N ASN A 347 12.50 7.61 -18.35
CA ASN A 347 11.79 8.64 -17.59
C ASN A 347 12.55 8.90 -16.28
N SER A 348 12.67 10.17 -15.86
CA SER A 348 13.37 10.52 -14.61
C SER A 348 12.53 10.31 -13.35
N PHE A 349 11.21 10.12 -13.47
CA PHE A 349 10.33 9.92 -12.32
C PHE A 349 10.64 8.58 -11.62
N PRO A 350 10.94 8.60 -10.31
CA PRO A 350 11.22 7.39 -9.53
C PRO A 350 10.06 6.39 -9.51
N PHE A 351 10.35 5.17 -9.97
CA PHE A 351 9.50 4.00 -9.84
C PHE A 351 10.30 2.86 -9.24
N GLY A 352 9.94 2.45 -8.05
CA GLY A 352 10.62 1.36 -7.35
C GLY A 352 9.71 0.23 -6.89
N SER A 353 10.34 -0.76 -6.29
CA SER A 353 9.65 -1.86 -5.64
C SER A 353 10.41 -2.35 -4.41
N CYS A 354 9.66 -2.95 -3.47
CA CYS A 354 10.21 -3.72 -2.37
C CYS A 354 10.78 -5.05 -2.87
N ILE A 355 11.94 -5.44 -2.33
CA ILE A 355 12.54 -6.77 -2.48
C ILE A 355 13.08 -7.25 -1.14
N THR A 356 13.22 -8.56 -1.00
CA THR A 356 13.90 -9.23 0.11
C THR A 356 15.19 -9.88 -0.37
N ARG A 357 16.03 -10.37 0.54
CA ARG A 357 17.23 -11.13 0.18
C ARG A 357 16.90 -12.35 -0.67
N SER A 358 15.84 -13.09 -0.36
CA SER A 358 15.43 -14.25 -1.16
C SER A 358 14.88 -13.89 -2.54
N SER A 359 14.53 -12.62 -2.78
CA SER A 359 14.03 -12.17 -4.08
C SER A 359 15.11 -12.23 -5.16
N ILE A 360 16.36 -11.93 -4.80
CA ILE A 360 17.48 -11.92 -5.76
C ILE A 360 17.98 -13.33 -6.13
N ASP A 361 17.51 -14.37 -5.44
CA ASP A 361 17.72 -15.78 -5.84
C ASP A 361 16.80 -16.19 -7.02
N ASN A 362 15.78 -15.39 -7.32
CA ASN A 362 14.89 -15.61 -8.45
C ASN A 362 15.30 -14.78 -9.66
N GLU A 363 16.01 -15.40 -10.60
CA GLU A 363 16.46 -14.75 -11.84
C GLU A 363 15.34 -14.11 -12.68
N ASP A 364 14.12 -14.65 -12.68
CA ASP A 364 13.00 -14.10 -13.45
C ASP A 364 12.48 -12.80 -12.81
N LEU A 365 12.42 -12.80 -11.48
CA LEU A 365 12.10 -11.63 -10.68
C LEU A 365 13.15 -10.54 -10.89
N VAL A 366 14.45 -10.89 -10.80
CA VAL A 366 15.57 -9.96 -11.05
C VAL A 366 15.49 -9.35 -12.45
N ARG A 367 15.27 -10.17 -13.49
CA ARG A 367 15.10 -9.68 -14.87
C ARG A 367 13.94 -8.70 -15.00
N PHE A 368 12.81 -8.98 -14.33
CA PHE A 368 11.68 -8.06 -14.34
C PHE A 368 11.98 -6.78 -13.56
N LEU A 369 12.63 -6.88 -12.39
CA LEU A 369 12.98 -5.76 -11.53
C LEU A 369 13.84 -4.73 -12.26
N VAL A 370 15.02 -5.16 -12.72
CA VAL A 370 16.04 -4.29 -13.35
C VAL A 370 15.52 -3.65 -14.63
N LYS A 371 14.60 -4.31 -15.33
CA LYS A 371 13.97 -3.77 -16.54
C LYS A 371 12.91 -2.71 -16.23
N ASN A 372 12.21 -2.83 -15.10
CA ASN A 372 10.96 -2.10 -14.87
C ASN A 372 10.98 -1.16 -13.67
N PHE A 373 12.07 -1.11 -12.90
CA PHE A 373 12.20 -0.23 -11.73
C PHE A 373 13.61 0.37 -11.69
N ASN A 374 13.73 1.56 -11.12
CA ASN A 374 14.99 2.27 -10.89
C ASN A 374 15.24 2.58 -9.40
N TRP A 375 14.29 2.23 -8.53
CA TRP A 375 14.39 2.37 -7.08
C TRP A 375 14.05 1.06 -6.38
N VAL A 376 14.63 0.84 -5.20
CA VAL A 376 14.40 -0.32 -4.36
C VAL A 376 14.24 0.09 -2.90
N VAL A 377 13.43 -0.66 -2.17
CA VAL A 377 13.40 -0.68 -0.70
C VAL A 377 13.55 -2.13 -0.24
N PHE A 378 14.19 -2.34 0.92
CA PHE A 378 14.34 -3.67 1.48
C PHE A 378 13.17 -3.98 2.41
N GLY A 379 12.57 -5.16 2.28
CA GLY A 379 11.35 -5.49 3.00
C GLY A 379 11.55 -5.65 4.50
N ASN A 380 12.64 -6.30 4.91
CA ASN A 380 12.94 -6.55 6.32
C ASN A 380 14.40 -6.32 6.69
N GLU A 381 15.31 -6.37 5.73
CA GLU A 381 16.74 -6.56 5.93
C GLU A 381 17.43 -5.40 6.66
N LEU A 382 16.75 -4.26 6.79
CA LEU A 382 17.21 -3.12 7.59
C LEU A 382 16.47 -2.94 8.92
N LYS A 383 15.31 -3.59 9.13
CA LYS A 383 14.52 -3.47 10.37
C LYS A 383 15.34 -3.94 11.58
N TRP A 384 15.11 -3.34 12.74
CA TRP A 384 15.89 -3.67 13.95
C TRP A 384 15.71 -5.13 14.37
N SER A 385 14.50 -5.66 14.29
CA SER A 385 14.23 -7.08 14.56
C SER A 385 14.93 -8.05 13.61
N TRP A 386 15.32 -7.62 12.39
CA TRP A 386 16.09 -8.43 11.45
C TRP A 386 17.59 -8.30 11.66
N THR A 387 18.06 -7.07 11.89
CA THR A 387 19.49 -6.76 12.01
C THR A 387 20.05 -7.05 13.40
N GLU A 388 19.21 -7.13 14.43
CA GLU A 388 19.58 -7.52 15.81
C GLU A 388 18.39 -8.25 16.51
N PRO A 389 18.04 -9.47 16.06
CA PRO A 389 16.92 -10.23 16.63
C PRO A 389 17.12 -10.59 18.11
N GLN A 390 18.38 -10.75 18.53
CA GLN A 390 18.81 -10.95 19.92
C GLN A 390 19.92 -9.95 20.22
N GLN A 391 19.96 -9.42 21.44
CA GLN A 391 20.94 -8.41 21.84
C GLN A 391 22.37 -8.86 21.52
N GLY A 392 23.10 -8.04 20.75
CA GLY A 392 24.49 -8.30 20.35
C GLY A 392 24.67 -9.36 19.24
N ASN A 393 23.59 -9.96 18.73
CA ASN A 393 23.64 -10.90 17.60
C ASN A 393 23.20 -10.19 16.31
N PHE A 394 24.16 -9.62 15.58
CA PHE A 394 23.89 -8.80 14.41
C PHE A 394 23.83 -9.59 13.10
N ASN A 395 22.86 -9.26 12.24
CA ASN A 395 22.79 -9.71 10.85
C ASN A 395 22.73 -8.52 9.88
N TYR A 396 23.89 -8.11 9.38
CA TYR A 396 24.00 -7.08 8.32
C TYR A 396 24.25 -7.67 6.93
N LYS A 397 24.51 -8.98 6.85
CA LYS A 397 24.90 -9.66 5.62
C LYS A 397 23.84 -9.50 4.52
N ASP A 398 22.57 -9.67 4.88
CA ASP A 398 21.48 -9.62 3.90
C ASP A 398 21.33 -8.22 3.28
N ALA A 399 21.40 -7.17 4.09
CA ALA A 399 21.35 -5.79 3.62
C ALA A 399 22.58 -5.41 2.78
N ASP A 400 23.78 -5.90 3.15
CA ASP A 400 25.00 -5.67 2.40
C ASP A 400 24.93 -6.31 1.00
N GLU A 401 24.46 -7.56 0.91
CA GLU A 401 24.28 -8.27 -0.36
C GLU A 401 23.24 -7.59 -1.26
N LEU A 402 22.15 -7.07 -0.68
CA LEU A 402 21.15 -6.31 -1.44
C LEU A 402 21.67 -4.96 -1.92
N LEU A 403 22.49 -4.26 -1.13
CA LEU A 403 23.14 -3.01 -1.56
C LEU A 403 24.12 -3.24 -2.70
N ASP A 404 24.93 -4.29 -2.63
CA ASP A 404 25.83 -4.68 -3.72
C ASP A 404 25.06 -5.04 -4.99
N PHE A 405 23.97 -5.79 -4.86
CA PHE A 405 23.05 -6.07 -5.97
C PHE A 405 22.49 -4.77 -6.59
N CYS A 406 22.01 -3.83 -5.76
CA CYS A 406 21.44 -2.58 -6.25
C CYS A 406 22.50 -1.72 -6.96
N LYS A 407 23.69 -1.60 -6.39
CA LYS A 407 24.83 -0.90 -6.99
C LYS A 407 25.20 -1.49 -8.35
N ASN A 408 25.29 -2.81 -8.47
CA ASN A 408 25.63 -3.49 -9.71
C ASN A 408 24.57 -3.33 -10.82
N ASN A 409 23.32 -3.03 -10.44
CA ASN A 409 22.21 -2.85 -11.36
C ASN A 409 21.77 -1.37 -11.50
N ASN A 410 22.55 -0.42 -10.97
CA ASN A 410 22.24 1.02 -10.98
C ASN A 410 20.85 1.34 -10.41
N LEU A 411 20.48 0.70 -9.29
CA LEU A 411 19.23 0.94 -8.56
C LEU A 411 19.50 1.85 -7.37
N GLU A 412 18.69 2.89 -7.22
CA GLU A 412 18.69 3.76 -6.05
C GLU A 412 17.95 3.09 -4.89
N VAL A 413 18.37 3.34 -3.64
CA VAL A 413 17.89 2.56 -2.48
C VAL A 413 17.36 3.46 -1.37
N ARG A 414 16.20 3.11 -0.82
CA ARG A 414 15.65 3.65 0.44
C ARG A 414 15.90 2.66 1.58
N GLY A 415 16.38 3.17 2.70
CA GLY A 415 16.53 2.42 3.94
C GLY A 415 15.23 2.41 4.71
N HIS A 416 14.60 1.23 4.81
CA HIS A 416 13.38 1.00 5.57
C HIS A 416 13.59 -0.13 6.58
N CYS A 417 13.58 0.14 7.88
CA CYS A 417 13.57 1.45 8.56
C CYS A 417 14.58 1.43 9.70
N ILE A 418 14.90 2.59 10.29
CA ILE A 418 15.80 2.64 11.45
C ILE A 418 15.07 2.14 12.70
N PHE A 419 13.88 2.70 12.95
CA PHE A 419 12.97 2.35 14.05
C PHE A 419 11.52 2.14 13.54
N TRP A 420 10.71 1.46 14.34
CA TRP A 420 9.30 1.22 14.09
C TRP A 420 8.53 1.29 15.42
N GLU A 421 7.53 2.15 15.53
CA GLU A 421 6.88 2.45 16.82
C GLU A 421 5.89 1.38 17.32
N VAL A 422 5.43 0.47 16.46
CA VAL A 422 4.38 -0.48 16.82
C VAL A 422 4.95 -1.67 17.59
N GLU A 423 4.43 -1.92 18.79
CA GLU A 423 5.02 -2.86 19.76
C GLU A 423 5.22 -4.29 19.21
N TYR A 424 4.32 -4.80 18.36
CA TYR A 424 4.47 -6.13 17.76
C TYR A 424 5.71 -6.25 16.86
N ALA A 425 6.22 -5.13 16.33
CA ALA A 425 7.41 -5.10 15.48
C ALA A 425 8.72 -5.04 16.28
N ILE A 426 8.63 -4.73 17.58
CA ILE A 426 9.77 -4.66 18.49
C ILE A 426 10.12 -6.05 18.99
N GLN A 427 11.39 -6.41 18.92
CA GLN A 427 11.86 -7.72 19.35
C GLN A 427 11.89 -7.86 20.90
N PRO A 428 11.67 -9.07 21.45
CA PRO A 428 11.43 -9.24 22.88
C PRO A 428 12.50 -8.68 23.82
N TRP A 429 13.78 -8.73 23.43
CA TRP A 429 14.86 -8.23 24.28
C TRP A 429 14.82 -6.70 24.42
N VAL A 430 14.38 -5.96 23.39
CA VAL A 430 14.18 -4.50 23.44
C VAL A 430 12.94 -4.15 24.26
N GLN A 431 11.85 -4.93 24.11
CA GLN A 431 10.65 -4.77 24.93
C GLN A 431 10.97 -4.87 26.43
N GLY A 432 11.83 -5.82 26.82
CA GLY A 432 12.21 -6.08 28.21
C GLY A 432 13.17 -5.08 28.86
N LEU A 433 13.77 -4.15 28.12
CA LEU A 433 14.75 -3.20 28.69
C LEU A 433 14.11 -2.20 29.64
N ASN A 434 14.82 -1.72 30.66
CA ASN A 434 14.38 -0.53 31.40
C ASN A 434 14.69 0.76 30.60
N LYS A 435 14.24 1.93 31.09
CA LYS A 435 14.42 3.22 30.38
C LYS A 435 15.89 3.56 30.07
N SER A 436 16.82 3.32 31.00
CA SER A 436 18.24 3.62 30.81
C SER A 436 18.86 2.73 29.74
N ASP A 437 18.58 1.42 29.82
CA ASP A 437 19.10 0.44 28.87
C ASP A 437 18.48 0.63 27.49
N LEU A 438 17.18 0.97 27.41
CA LEU A 438 16.51 1.28 26.15
C LEU A 438 17.07 2.56 25.51
N THR A 439 17.36 3.59 26.30
CA THR A 439 18.02 4.81 25.80
C THR A 439 19.38 4.47 25.18
N THR A 440 20.15 3.62 25.85
CA THR A 440 21.46 3.16 25.37
C THR A 440 21.32 2.34 24.09
N ALA A 441 20.36 1.41 24.05
CA ALA A 441 20.11 0.57 22.88
C ALA A 441 19.69 1.40 21.66
N VAL A 442 18.81 2.40 21.82
CA VAL A 442 18.43 3.33 20.75
C VAL A 442 19.62 4.13 20.23
N GLN A 443 20.47 4.64 21.13
CA GLN A 443 21.67 5.38 20.74
C GLN A 443 22.70 4.51 20.01
N ASN A 444 22.90 3.27 20.46
CA ASN A 444 23.76 2.30 19.79
C ASN A 444 23.20 1.98 18.41
N ARG A 445 21.89 1.72 18.30
CA ARG A 445 21.23 1.44 17.02
C ARG A 445 21.43 2.57 16.01
N LEU A 446 21.21 3.81 16.41
CA LEU A 446 21.49 4.99 15.59
C LEU A 446 22.95 5.01 15.13
N THR A 447 23.87 4.90 16.09
CA THR A 447 25.31 4.99 15.83
C THR A 447 25.78 3.88 14.89
N ASP A 448 25.45 2.63 15.19
CA ASP A 448 25.96 1.46 14.48
C ASP A 448 25.34 1.35 13.08
N LEU A 449 24.01 1.45 12.98
CA LEU A 449 23.33 1.29 11.69
C LEU A 449 23.64 2.47 10.76
N VAL A 450 23.40 3.69 11.21
CA VAL A 450 23.48 4.86 10.33
C VAL A 450 24.92 5.14 9.93
N THR A 451 25.90 4.94 10.83
CA THR A 451 27.32 5.09 10.47
C THR A 451 27.76 4.01 9.47
N ARG A 452 27.34 2.75 9.66
CA ARG A 452 27.68 1.65 8.74
C ARG A 452 27.21 1.92 7.31
N TYR A 453 26.01 2.48 7.18
CA TYR A 453 25.34 2.67 5.90
C TYR A 453 25.39 4.12 5.40
N LYS A 454 26.24 4.96 5.99
CA LYS A 454 26.42 6.37 5.60
C LYS A 454 26.68 6.50 4.09
N GLY A 455 25.83 7.28 3.42
CA GLY A 455 25.91 7.54 1.98
C GLY A 455 25.49 6.39 1.07
N LYS A 456 24.98 5.28 1.61
CA LYS A 456 24.52 4.13 0.82
C LYS A 456 23.03 4.16 0.50
N PHE A 457 22.23 4.82 1.32
CA PHE A 457 20.79 5.01 1.08
C PHE A 457 20.51 6.47 0.74
N ARG A 458 19.63 6.70 -0.24
CA ARG A 458 19.18 8.06 -0.59
C ARG A 458 18.19 8.61 0.40
N HIS A 459 17.31 7.73 0.90
CA HIS A 459 16.28 8.06 1.86
C HIS A 459 16.36 7.11 3.06
N TYR A 460 15.97 7.59 4.24
CA TYR A 460 15.67 6.73 5.39
C TYR A 460 14.26 7.01 5.89
N ASP A 461 13.49 5.94 6.10
CA ASP A 461 12.35 5.97 7.00
C ASP A 461 12.93 5.87 8.43
N VAL A 462 12.92 6.99 9.15
CA VAL A 462 13.62 7.09 10.45
C VAL A 462 12.87 6.33 11.53
N ASP A 463 11.60 6.69 11.71
CA ASP A 463 10.73 6.07 12.70
C ASP A 463 9.36 5.82 12.06
N ASN A 464 9.06 4.54 11.83
CA ASN A 464 7.92 4.10 11.05
C ASN A 464 6.65 4.08 11.91
N GLU A 465 5.51 4.52 11.35
CA GLU A 465 4.16 4.37 11.93
C GLU A 465 3.96 5.06 13.29
N MET A 466 4.49 6.27 13.42
CA MET A 466 4.38 7.08 14.64
C MET A 466 2.95 7.53 14.96
N LEU A 467 2.01 7.43 14.01
CA LEU A 467 0.58 7.67 14.26
C LEU A 467 -0.12 6.48 14.90
N HIS A 468 0.39 5.26 14.69
CA HIS A 468 -0.25 4.03 15.18
C HIS A 468 0.46 3.41 16.38
N GLY A 469 1.73 3.75 16.61
CA GLY A 469 2.53 3.31 17.75
C GLY A 469 3.17 4.47 18.53
N SER A 470 3.56 4.19 19.77
CA SER A 470 4.23 5.13 20.66
C SER A 470 5.25 4.47 21.58
N PHE A 471 5.74 3.27 21.22
CA PHE A 471 6.63 2.46 22.07
C PHE A 471 7.85 3.25 22.57
N TYR A 472 8.57 3.95 21.69
CA TYR A 472 9.74 4.72 22.11
C TYR A 472 9.33 6.00 22.81
N LYS A 473 8.33 6.72 22.27
CA LYS A 473 7.80 7.96 22.83
C LYS A 473 7.34 7.81 24.29
N ASP A 474 6.58 6.76 24.60
CA ASP A 474 6.01 6.56 25.93
C ASP A 474 7.07 6.14 26.96
N ARG A 475 8.12 5.44 26.52
CA ARG A 475 9.17 4.90 27.40
C ARG A 475 10.35 5.84 27.59
N LEU A 476 10.71 6.59 26.56
CA LEU A 476 11.88 7.48 26.55
C LEU A 476 11.50 8.95 26.72
N GLY A 477 10.29 9.33 26.32
CA GLY A 477 9.75 10.69 26.41
C GLY A 477 9.51 11.32 25.05
N LYS A 478 8.68 12.37 25.01
CA LYS A 478 8.19 13.02 23.77
C LYS A 478 9.27 13.51 22.80
N ASP A 479 10.47 13.82 23.30
CA ASP A 479 11.55 14.39 22.49
C ASP A 479 12.38 13.31 21.75
N ILE A 480 12.12 12.02 22.01
CA ILE A 480 12.91 10.92 21.43
C ILE A 480 12.81 10.85 19.92
N GLN A 481 11.61 11.02 19.36
CA GLN A 481 11.38 10.94 17.92
C GLN A 481 12.19 12.04 17.21
N ALA A 482 12.09 13.29 17.67
CA ALA A 482 12.91 14.38 17.12
C ALA A 482 14.42 14.14 17.32
N THR A 483 14.83 13.50 18.41
CA THR A 483 16.23 13.10 18.64
C THR A 483 16.70 12.06 17.63
N MET A 484 15.89 11.04 17.30
CA MET A 484 16.22 10.04 16.28
C MET A 484 16.48 10.69 14.92
N PHE A 485 15.64 11.66 14.51
CA PHE A 485 15.85 12.42 13.27
C PHE A 485 17.13 13.27 13.31
N ARG A 486 17.35 14.04 14.39
CA ARG A 486 18.56 14.89 14.51
C ARG A 486 19.84 14.06 14.48
N THR A 487 19.89 12.98 15.25
CA THR A 487 21.06 12.09 15.31
C THR A 487 21.28 11.37 13.98
N SER A 488 20.22 10.88 13.32
CA SER A 488 20.35 10.26 12.00
C SER A 488 20.96 11.21 10.97
N HIS A 489 20.51 12.48 10.94
CA HIS A 489 21.05 13.48 10.03
C HIS A 489 22.51 13.86 10.34
N GLN A 490 22.87 13.90 11.62
CA GLN A 490 24.27 14.14 12.03
C GLN A 490 25.21 13.02 11.56
N LEU A 491 24.76 11.77 11.66
CA LEU A 491 25.54 10.60 11.26
C LEU A 491 25.63 10.48 9.74
N ASP A 492 24.51 10.67 9.03
CA ASP A 492 24.45 10.70 7.56
C ASP A 492 23.68 11.91 7.03
N PRO A 493 24.36 13.05 6.76
CA PRO A 493 23.72 14.25 6.24
C PRO A 493 23.36 14.14 4.75
N SER A 494 23.76 13.07 4.06
CA SER A 494 23.53 12.90 2.63
C SER A 494 22.17 12.27 2.30
N ALA A 495 21.56 11.59 3.27
CA ALA A 495 20.24 10.98 3.11
C ALA A 495 19.12 11.96 3.45
N THR A 496 18.02 11.90 2.68
CA THR A 496 16.78 12.61 3.03
C THR A 496 16.01 11.78 4.06
N LEU A 497 15.63 12.39 5.17
CA LEU A 497 14.91 11.69 6.25
C LEU A 497 13.40 11.81 6.06
N PHE A 498 12.72 10.69 6.07
CA PHE A 498 11.28 10.56 5.86
C PHE A 498 10.57 10.21 7.17
N VAL A 499 9.42 10.85 7.38
CA VAL A 499 8.32 10.24 8.13
C VAL A 499 7.61 9.23 7.22
N ASN A 500 7.07 8.13 7.74
CA ASN A 500 6.38 7.12 6.93
C ASN A 500 5.19 6.52 7.69
N ASP A 501 3.99 6.59 7.12
CA ASP A 501 2.76 6.16 7.79
C ASP A 501 1.65 5.70 6.80
N TYR A 502 0.63 4.99 7.29
CA TYR A 502 -0.44 4.37 6.48
C TYR A 502 -1.85 4.91 6.75
N HIS A 503 -2.78 4.59 5.84
CA HIS A 503 -4.19 5.05 5.82
C HIS A 503 -4.40 6.58 5.74
N ILE A 504 -3.36 7.36 5.46
CA ILE A 504 -3.44 8.82 5.27
C ILE A 504 -4.30 9.19 4.05
N ASP A 505 -4.32 8.35 3.03
CA ASP A 505 -4.87 8.64 1.69
C ASP A 505 -6.21 7.96 1.37
N ASP A 506 -6.84 7.27 2.34
CA ASP A 506 -8.10 6.53 2.11
C ASP A 506 -9.32 7.02 2.90
N GLY A 507 -9.13 7.88 3.90
CA GLY A 507 -10.21 8.43 4.73
C GLY A 507 -10.90 7.42 5.64
N SER A 508 -10.26 6.29 5.89
CA SER A 508 -10.84 5.16 6.63
C SER A 508 -10.20 4.92 8.00
N ASP A 509 -9.11 5.59 8.36
CA ASP A 509 -8.49 5.49 9.69
C ASP A 509 -8.55 6.82 10.44
N VAL A 510 -8.94 6.78 11.70
CA VAL A 510 -8.99 7.96 12.60
C VAL A 510 -7.68 8.17 13.32
N LYS A 511 -6.85 7.12 13.47
CA LYS A 511 -5.50 7.26 14.01
C LYS A 511 -4.61 8.02 13.03
N SER A 512 -4.94 7.98 11.75
CA SER A 512 -4.13 8.57 10.69
C SER A 512 -4.99 9.35 9.69
N SER A 513 -5.05 10.67 9.92
CA SER A 513 -5.63 11.63 8.99
C SER A 513 -4.55 12.54 8.40
N PRO A 514 -4.78 13.17 7.23
CA PRO A 514 -3.89 14.21 6.71
C PRO A 514 -3.57 15.30 7.74
N GLU A 515 -4.58 15.75 8.49
CA GLU A 515 -4.46 16.79 9.51
C GLU A 515 -3.56 16.36 10.67
N GLU A 516 -3.76 15.14 11.18
CA GLU A 516 -2.97 14.61 12.28
C GLU A 516 -1.52 14.37 11.83
N TYR A 517 -1.30 13.89 10.60
CA TYR A 517 0.04 13.71 10.08
C TYR A 517 0.78 15.03 9.88
N ILE A 518 0.09 16.06 9.35
CA ILE A 518 0.60 17.42 9.28
C ILE A 518 0.99 17.93 10.68
N ARG A 519 0.13 17.71 11.68
CA ARG A 519 0.40 18.10 13.07
C ARG A 519 1.66 17.43 13.61
N GLN A 520 1.82 16.12 13.41
CA GLN A 520 2.99 15.35 13.83
C GLN A 520 4.27 15.86 13.15
N ILE A 521 4.25 16.08 11.83
CA ILE A 521 5.41 16.58 11.07
C ILE A 521 5.82 17.97 11.54
N LEU A 522 4.87 18.88 11.70
CA LEU A 522 5.14 20.22 12.21
C LEU A 522 5.70 20.19 13.64
N ASP A 523 5.26 19.24 14.47
CA ASP A 523 5.80 19.08 15.82
C ASP A 523 7.25 18.62 15.81
N LEU A 524 7.59 17.62 14.99
CA LEU A 524 8.97 17.17 14.78
C LEU A 524 9.85 18.33 14.30
N GLN A 525 9.40 19.10 13.30
CA GLN A 525 10.13 20.25 12.78
C GLN A 525 10.33 21.36 13.83
N ARG A 526 9.31 21.66 14.65
CA ARG A 526 9.44 22.62 15.78
C ARG A 526 10.47 22.17 16.81
N GLN A 527 10.61 20.87 17.01
CA GLN A 527 11.64 20.28 17.86
C GLN A 527 13.02 20.19 17.16
N GLY A 528 13.16 20.68 15.94
CA GLY A 528 14.43 20.71 15.20
C GLY A 528 14.77 19.41 14.48
N ALA A 529 13.82 18.51 14.27
CA ALA A 529 14.01 17.33 13.43
C ALA A 529 14.13 17.74 11.94
N PRO A 530 15.19 17.35 11.23
CA PRO A 530 15.36 17.63 9.80
C PRO A 530 14.51 16.68 8.94
N VAL A 531 13.19 16.77 9.04
CA VAL A 531 12.25 16.03 8.19
C VAL A 531 12.36 16.58 6.76
N GLY A 532 12.83 15.74 5.84
CA GLY A 532 13.10 16.10 4.45
C GLY A 532 12.10 15.55 3.43
N GLY A 533 11.24 14.61 3.83
CA GLY A 533 10.22 14.03 2.97
C GLY A 533 9.08 13.37 3.73
N ILE A 534 7.98 13.11 3.03
CA ILE A 534 6.76 12.52 3.58
C ILE A 534 6.44 11.21 2.85
N GLY A 535 6.38 10.11 3.59
CA GLY A 535 6.02 8.79 3.09
C GLY A 535 4.55 8.49 3.38
N LEU A 536 3.77 8.21 2.33
CA LEU A 536 2.48 7.54 2.46
C LEU A 536 2.68 6.10 2.03
N GLN A 537 2.43 5.14 2.92
CA GLN A 537 2.58 3.72 2.58
C GLN A 537 1.69 3.38 1.37
N GLY A 538 0.42 3.77 1.37
CA GLY A 538 -0.48 3.55 0.23
C GLY A 538 -1.00 2.12 0.12
N HIS A 539 -1.13 1.42 1.25
CA HIS A 539 -1.86 0.16 1.34
C HIS A 539 -3.37 0.41 1.23
N ILE A 540 -3.94 0.26 0.02
CA ILE A 540 -5.33 0.65 -0.23
C ILE A 540 -6.13 -0.47 -0.90
N ASP A 541 -7.39 -0.65 -0.48
CA ASP A 541 -8.28 -1.70 -0.99
C ASP A 541 -9.22 -1.24 -2.10
N SER A 542 -9.73 -0.01 -1.99
CA SER A 542 -10.81 0.50 -2.84
C SER A 542 -10.55 1.95 -3.24
N PRO A 543 -9.44 2.26 -3.92
CA PRO A 543 -9.01 3.65 -4.13
C PRO A 543 -10.04 4.49 -4.88
N VAL A 544 -10.32 5.67 -4.34
CA VAL A 544 -11.14 6.71 -4.96
C VAL A 544 -10.29 7.96 -5.16
N GLY A 545 -10.09 8.32 -6.42
CA GLY A 545 -9.14 9.36 -6.81
C GLY A 545 -9.30 10.69 -6.06
N PRO A 546 -10.50 11.28 -5.92
CA PRO A 546 -10.69 12.51 -5.14
C PRO A 546 -10.31 12.44 -3.67
N ILE A 547 -10.41 11.27 -3.03
CA ILE A 547 -10.03 11.07 -1.63
C ILE A 547 -8.51 11.10 -1.53
N VAL A 548 -7.84 10.30 -2.36
CA VAL A 548 -6.38 10.27 -2.47
C VAL A 548 -5.83 11.66 -2.79
N SER A 549 -6.39 12.35 -3.78
CA SER A 549 -5.92 13.70 -4.11
C SER A 549 -6.20 14.70 -2.99
N SER A 550 -7.31 14.59 -2.27
CA SER A 550 -7.56 15.48 -1.12
C SER A 550 -6.53 15.30 -0.02
N ALA A 551 -6.09 14.07 0.25
CA ALA A 551 -5.01 13.81 1.20
C ALA A 551 -3.68 14.39 0.71
N LEU A 552 -3.34 14.18 -0.57
CA LEU A 552 -2.12 14.72 -1.18
C LEU A 552 -2.11 16.25 -1.21
N ASP A 553 -3.24 16.90 -1.52
CA ASP A 553 -3.37 18.35 -1.54
C ASP A 553 -3.14 18.95 -0.14
N LYS A 554 -3.73 18.33 0.91
CA LYS A 554 -3.56 18.75 2.31
C LYS A 554 -2.12 18.56 2.78
N VAL A 555 -1.57 17.35 2.64
CA VAL A 555 -0.20 17.05 3.10
C VAL A 555 0.83 17.84 2.30
N GLY A 556 0.56 18.07 1.00
CA GLY A 556 1.41 18.84 0.09
C GLY A 556 1.59 20.31 0.49
N THR A 557 0.73 20.88 1.35
CA THR A 557 0.91 22.25 1.85
C THR A 557 2.17 22.43 2.69
N LEU A 558 2.76 21.34 3.20
CA LEU A 558 4.03 21.37 3.92
C LEU A 558 5.23 21.69 3.03
N GLY A 559 5.08 21.60 1.70
CA GLY A 559 6.16 21.89 0.75
C GLY A 559 7.29 20.84 0.73
N LEU A 560 7.14 19.74 1.46
CA LEU A 560 8.06 18.60 1.43
C LEU A 560 7.69 17.64 0.28
N PRO A 561 8.67 16.95 -0.32
CA PRO A 561 8.39 15.95 -1.34
C PRO A 561 7.63 14.76 -0.74
N ILE A 562 6.54 14.37 -1.40
CA ILE A 562 5.72 13.22 -1.05
C ILE A 562 6.17 11.99 -1.84
N TRP A 563 6.25 10.85 -1.17
CA TRP A 563 6.49 9.56 -1.80
C TRP A 563 5.40 8.57 -1.40
N PHE A 564 4.89 7.84 -2.38
CA PHE A 564 4.25 6.56 -2.07
C PHE A 564 5.36 5.54 -1.84
N THR A 565 5.49 5.06 -0.61
CA THR A 565 6.64 4.27 -0.12
C THR A 565 6.39 2.77 -0.19
N GLU A 566 5.13 2.34 -0.13
CA GLU A 566 4.72 0.93 0.01
C GLU A 566 3.43 0.63 -0.77
N LEU A 567 3.23 1.28 -1.93
CA LEU A 567 1.96 1.24 -2.65
C LEU A 567 1.61 -0.18 -3.08
N ASP A 568 0.45 -0.66 -2.65
CA ASP A 568 -0.15 -1.85 -3.19
C ASP A 568 -1.69 -1.80 -3.14
N VAL A 569 -2.29 -2.63 -4.00
CA VAL A 569 -3.73 -2.81 -4.09
C VAL A 569 -4.01 -4.30 -4.16
N SER A 570 -5.01 -4.77 -3.41
CA SER A 570 -5.36 -6.19 -3.34
C SER A 570 -6.73 -6.49 -3.90
N SER A 571 -6.81 -7.50 -4.76
CA SER A 571 -8.08 -8.12 -5.15
C SER A 571 -7.83 -9.49 -5.75
N ALA A 572 -8.67 -10.47 -5.38
CA ALA A 572 -8.67 -11.79 -6.00
C ALA A 572 -8.94 -11.72 -7.52
N ASN A 573 -9.64 -10.68 -7.99
CA ASN A 573 -9.82 -10.43 -9.43
C ASN A 573 -8.71 -9.53 -9.97
N GLU A 574 -7.82 -10.08 -10.80
CA GLU A 574 -6.69 -9.34 -11.37
C GLU A 574 -7.08 -8.11 -12.20
N PHE A 575 -8.31 -8.05 -12.75
CA PHE A 575 -8.79 -6.90 -13.50
C PHE A 575 -9.21 -5.75 -12.58
N ILE A 576 -9.78 -6.07 -11.42
CA ILE A 576 -10.12 -5.08 -10.40
C ILE A 576 -8.83 -4.51 -9.79
N ARG A 577 -7.90 -5.38 -9.42
CA ARG A 577 -6.55 -4.95 -9.01
C ARG A 577 -5.86 -4.07 -10.05
N ALA A 578 -5.98 -4.40 -11.34
CA ALA A 578 -5.42 -3.58 -12.42
C ALA A 578 -6.04 -2.18 -12.49
N ASP A 579 -7.34 -2.10 -12.26
CA ASP A 579 -8.07 -0.86 -12.30
C ASP A 579 -7.76 0.04 -11.09
N ASP A 580 -7.62 -0.56 -9.91
CA ASP A 580 -7.24 0.14 -8.66
C ASP A 580 -5.81 0.67 -8.71
N LEU A 581 -4.88 -0.15 -9.20
CA LEU A 581 -3.50 0.27 -9.38
C LEU A 581 -3.42 1.44 -10.37
N GLU A 582 -4.22 1.45 -11.43
CA GLU A 582 -4.25 2.59 -12.36
C GLU A 582 -4.77 3.87 -11.71
N VAL A 583 -5.74 3.79 -10.79
CA VAL A 583 -6.18 4.96 -10.02
C VAL A 583 -5.00 5.53 -9.25
N MET A 584 -4.40 4.74 -8.36
CA MET A 584 -3.31 5.21 -7.50
C MET A 584 -2.13 5.75 -8.29
N LEU A 585 -1.67 5.01 -9.31
CA LEU A 585 -0.53 5.43 -10.13
C LEU A 585 -0.80 6.73 -10.88
N ARG A 586 -2.02 6.97 -11.37
CA ARG A 586 -2.37 8.20 -12.08
C ARG A 586 -2.53 9.39 -11.12
N GLU A 587 -3.14 9.19 -9.95
CA GLU A 587 -3.22 10.25 -8.93
C GLU A 587 -1.82 10.71 -8.51
N ALA A 588 -0.98 9.74 -8.13
CA ALA A 588 0.37 10.00 -7.68
C ALA A 588 1.22 10.68 -8.77
N PHE A 589 1.20 10.16 -10.00
CA PHE A 589 1.99 10.72 -11.09
C PHE A 589 1.50 12.11 -11.53
N ALA A 590 0.21 12.42 -11.40
CA ALA A 590 -0.35 13.71 -11.77
C ALA A 590 -0.23 14.78 -10.67
N HIS A 591 0.05 14.42 -9.42
CA HIS A 591 0.13 15.36 -8.31
C HIS A 591 1.52 16.04 -8.22
N PRO A 592 1.61 17.38 -8.11
CA PRO A 592 2.90 18.10 -8.19
C PRO A 592 3.83 17.87 -7.00
N ALA A 593 3.30 17.60 -5.81
CA ALA A 593 4.12 17.33 -4.62
C ALA A 593 4.68 15.90 -4.56
N VAL A 594 4.16 14.98 -5.37
CA VAL A 594 4.62 13.58 -5.37
C VAL A 594 5.89 13.49 -6.22
N GLU A 595 6.96 12.96 -5.65
CA GLU A 595 8.26 12.85 -6.32
C GLU A 595 8.73 11.39 -6.49
N GLY A 596 7.96 10.40 -6.04
CA GLY A 596 8.27 8.99 -6.31
C GLY A 596 7.19 8.01 -5.88
N ILE A 597 7.21 6.84 -6.50
CA ILE A 597 6.28 5.73 -6.21
C ILE A 597 7.06 4.44 -6.07
N ILE A 598 6.77 3.69 -5.02
CA ILE A 598 7.42 2.43 -4.67
C ILE A 598 6.32 1.43 -4.41
N LEU A 599 6.32 0.34 -5.17
CA LEU A 599 5.37 -0.74 -4.94
C LEU A 599 5.85 -1.63 -3.80
N TRP A 600 4.97 -2.11 -2.93
CA TRP A 600 5.34 -3.03 -1.85
C TRP A 600 5.47 -4.48 -2.32
N GLY A 601 6.33 -4.66 -3.33
CA GLY A 601 6.55 -5.90 -4.05
C GLY A 601 5.77 -5.95 -5.36
N PHE A 602 6.02 -7.00 -6.14
CA PHE A 602 5.35 -7.20 -7.44
C PHE A 602 5.21 -8.66 -7.86
N TRP A 603 5.80 -9.62 -7.13
CA TRP A 603 5.87 -11.04 -7.51
C TRP A 603 5.13 -11.90 -6.48
N GLU A 604 4.21 -12.76 -6.92
CA GLU A 604 3.46 -13.66 -6.01
C GLU A 604 4.45 -14.52 -5.20
N LEU A 605 4.16 -14.73 -3.91
CA LEU A 605 5.04 -15.37 -2.91
C LEU A 605 6.18 -14.48 -2.38
N TYR A 606 6.37 -13.27 -2.92
CA TYR A 606 7.29 -12.26 -2.40
C TYR A 606 6.55 -10.96 -2.02
N MET A 607 5.26 -11.08 -1.69
CA MET A 607 4.40 -9.98 -1.23
C MET A 607 3.99 -10.22 0.22
N SER A 608 3.83 -9.16 1.01
CA SER A 608 3.18 -9.24 2.33
C SER A 608 1.67 -9.40 2.23
N ARG A 609 1.05 -8.78 1.22
CA ARG A 609 -0.40 -8.85 0.95
C ARG A 609 -0.71 -9.88 -0.11
N GLU A 610 -1.67 -10.76 0.19
CA GLU A 610 -2.20 -11.67 -0.82
C GLU A 610 -2.83 -10.89 -1.97
N ASN A 611 -2.83 -11.50 -3.15
CA ASN A 611 -3.49 -10.94 -4.33
C ASN A 611 -3.10 -9.48 -4.64
N ALA A 612 -1.85 -9.07 -4.39
CA ALA A 612 -1.34 -7.73 -4.72
C ALA A 612 -0.26 -7.72 -5.83
N HIS A 613 0.11 -8.90 -6.34
CA HIS A 613 1.22 -9.06 -7.28
C HIS A 613 0.89 -8.60 -8.72
N LEU A 614 1.93 -8.19 -9.47
CA LEU A 614 1.89 -7.89 -10.91
C LEU A 614 2.24 -9.12 -11.76
N VAL A 615 3.05 -10.01 -11.20
CA VAL A 615 3.54 -11.25 -11.80
C VAL A 615 3.22 -12.40 -10.87
N ASN A 616 2.62 -13.46 -11.39
CA ASN A 616 2.30 -14.63 -10.59
C ASN A 616 3.59 -15.42 -10.25
N ALA A 617 3.45 -16.47 -9.43
CA ALA A 617 4.59 -17.17 -8.85
C ALA A 617 5.50 -17.78 -9.93
N GLU A 618 4.91 -18.23 -11.03
CA GLU A 618 5.59 -18.84 -12.18
C GLU A 618 5.97 -17.84 -13.30
N GLY A 619 5.99 -16.53 -13.02
CA GLY A 619 6.53 -15.52 -13.94
C GLY A 619 5.57 -14.99 -15.01
N LYS A 620 4.28 -15.33 -14.95
CA LYS A 620 3.27 -14.79 -15.87
C LYS A 620 2.76 -13.42 -15.40
N ILE A 621 2.90 -12.42 -16.27
CA ILE A 621 2.36 -11.07 -16.03
C ILE A 621 0.82 -11.10 -16.13
N ASN A 622 0.16 -10.68 -15.06
CA ASN A 622 -1.31 -10.63 -14.96
C ASN A 622 -1.88 -9.31 -15.51
N ALA A 623 -3.20 -9.12 -15.42
CA ALA A 623 -3.84 -7.88 -15.87
C ALA A 623 -3.30 -6.60 -15.19
N ALA A 624 -2.96 -6.64 -13.90
CA ALA A 624 -2.39 -5.51 -13.17
C ALA A 624 -0.96 -5.19 -13.64
N GLY A 625 -0.13 -6.21 -13.81
CA GLY A 625 1.22 -6.03 -14.38
C GLY A 625 1.19 -5.48 -15.81
N LYS A 626 0.26 -5.95 -16.65
CA LYS A 626 0.06 -5.39 -18.00
C LYS A 626 -0.37 -3.93 -17.94
N ARG A 627 -1.24 -3.55 -16.99
CA ARG A 627 -1.65 -2.16 -16.79
C ARG A 627 -0.49 -1.27 -16.39
N TYR A 628 0.31 -1.70 -15.40
CA TYR A 628 1.50 -0.99 -14.96
C TYR A 628 2.47 -0.72 -16.12
N LEU A 629 2.81 -1.76 -16.90
CA LEU A 629 3.70 -1.63 -18.05
C LEU A 629 3.12 -0.71 -19.15
N ALA A 630 1.79 -0.72 -19.34
CA ALA A 630 1.14 0.19 -20.27
C ALA A 630 1.24 1.65 -19.83
N LEU A 631 1.08 1.95 -18.53
CA LEU A 631 1.27 3.29 -17.98
C LEU A 631 2.71 3.77 -18.10
N LYS A 632 3.69 2.92 -17.77
CA LYS A 632 5.10 3.23 -17.99
C LYS A 632 5.40 3.61 -19.44
N LYS A 633 4.77 2.90 -20.39
CA LYS A 633 4.90 3.21 -21.83
C LYS A 633 4.15 4.49 -22.22
N GLU A 634 2.98 4.75 -21.63
CA GLU A 634 2.22 6.00 -21.81
C GLU A 634 3.03 7.22 -21.35
N TRP A 635 3.81 7.07 -20.28
CA TRP A 635 4.66 8.11 -19.70
C TRP A 635 6.06 8.20 -20.32
N LEU A 636 6.20 7.80 -21.58
CA LEU A 636 7.39 8.04 -22.38
C LEU A 636 7.04 8.92 -23.58
N SER A 637 7.91 9.90 -23.85
CA SER A 637 7.70 10.84 -24.95
C SER A 637 8.30 10.33 -26.25
N ARG A 638 7.60 10.59 -27.35
CA ARG A 638 8.06 10.36 -28.71
C ARG A 638 7.65 11.54 -29.58
N ALA A 639 8.58 12.04 -30.38
CA ALA A 639 8.31 13.11 -31.32
C ALA A 639 9.01 12.82 -32.65
N ARG A 640 8.40 13.26 -33.75
CA ARG A 640 9.01 13.16 -35.08
C ARG A 640 8.53 14.31 -35.95
N GLY A 641 9.38 14.73 -36.87
CA GLY A 641 9.05 15.79 -37.80
C GLY A 641 10.27 16.24 -38.58
N TYR A 642 10.22 17.45 -39.08
CA TYR A 642 11.28 18.04 -39.88
C TYR A 642 11.87 19.24 -39.16
N ILE A 643 13.16 19.47 -39.36
CA ILE A 643 13.81 20.70 -38.91
C ILE A 643 13.24 21.87 -39.71
N ASP A 644 12.77 22.91 -39.02
CA ASP A 644 12.19 24.09 -39.65
C ASP A 644 13.24 24.98 -40.35
N VAL A 645 12.79 26.10 -40.92
CA VAL A 645 13.65 27.03 -41.64
C VAL A 645 14.57 27.83 -40.72
N GLN A 646 14.31 27.85 -39.42
CA GLN A 646 15.16 28.43 -38.38
C GLN A 646 16.21 27.43 -37.86
N GLY A 647 16.20 26.19 -38.35
CA GLY A 647 17.11 25.15 -37.85
C GLY A 647 16.66 24.59 -36.49
N GLU A 648 15.36 24.61 -36.20
CA GLU A 648 14.81 24.16 -34.93
C GLU A 648 13.83 22.98 -35.10
N PHE A 649 13.73 22.15 -34.06
CA PHE A 649 12.68 21.16 -33.90
C PHE A 649 12.08 21.27 -32.50
N ARG A 650 10.76 21.49 -32.44
CA ARG A 650 10.03 21.79 -31.21
C ARG A 650 9.06 20.67 -30.84
N PHE A 651 9.05 20.28 -29.57
CA PHE A 651 8.10 19.32 -29.03
C PHE A 651 7.95 19.48 -27.52
N ARG A 652 6.98 18.81 -26.92
CA ARG A 652 6.78 18.77 -25.46
C ARG A 652 7.03 17.36 -24.94
N GLY A 653 7.90 17.23 -23.96
CA GLY A 653 8.39 15.92 -23.49
C GLY A 653 8.49 15.81 -21.98
N PHE A 654 8.38 14.57 -21.48
CA PHE A 654 8.60 14.21 -20.08
C PHE A 654 10.06 14.40 -19.70
N TYR A 655 10.33 14.59 -18.41
CA TYR A 655 11.70 14.66 -17.91
C TYR A 655 12.42 13.30 -18.03
N GLY A 656 13.72 13.33 -18.32
CA GLY A 656 14.57 12.15 -18.45
C GLY A 656 15.43 12.12 -19.69
N THR A 657 15.92 10.94 -20.05
CA THR A 657 16.92 10.74 -21.10
C THR A 657 16.27 10.39 -22.42
N TYR A 658 16.72 11.03 -23.48
CA TYR A 658 16.24 10.90 -24.85
C TYR A 658 17.35 10.44 -25.79
N ASN A 659 16.93 9.74 -26.84
CA ASN A 659 17.73 9.49 -28.02
C ASN A 659 17.15 10.27 -29.21
N ILE A 660 18.01 10.94 -29.97
CA ILE A 660 17.67 11.64 -31.20
C ILE A 660 18.36 11.00 -32.40
N GLU A 661 17.56 10.70 -33.42
CA GLU A 661 18.02 10.29 -34.73
C GLU A 661 17.71 11.39 -35.76
N ILE A 662 18.71 11.82 -36.51
CA ILE A 662 18.57 12.75 -37.62
C ILE A 662 18.96 12.02 -38.89
N ASN A 663 18.05 11.98 -39.87
CA ASN A 663 18.30 11.38 -41.17
C ASN A 663 18.14 12.43 -42.27
N SER A 664 19.22 12.68 -43.00
CA SER A 664 19.24 13.42 -44.27
C SER A 664 19.92 12.55 -45.34
N PRO A 665 19.80 12.89 -46.64
CA PRO A 665 20.48 12.16 -47.71
C PRO A 665 22.01 12.07 -47.54
N THR A 666 22.61 12.97 -46.77
CA THR A 666 24.06 13.10 -46.60
C THR A 666 24.54 12.85 -45.17
N MET A 667 23.64 12.68 -44.20
CA MET A 667 24.00 12.62 -42.78
C MET A 667 23.04 11.75 -41.97
N LYS A 668 23.62 10.90 -41.11
CA LYS A 668 22.90 10.16 -40.08
C LYS A 668 23.54 10.42 -38.73
N ILE A 669 22.75 10.92 -37.78
CA ILE A 669 23.21 11.22 -36.42
C ILE A 669 22.38 10.44 -35.43
N ASN A 670 23.06 9.90 -34.41
CA ASN A 670 22.42 9.29 -33.25
C ASN A 670 23.10 9.83 -31.99
N ARG A 671 22.38 10.56 -31.13
CA ARG A 671 22.90 11.12 -29.88
C ARG A 671 21.88 11.04 -28.75
N THR A 672 22.36 11.07 -27.51
CA THR A 672 21.52 11.19 -26.33
C THR A 672 21.58 12.59 -25.73
N PHE A 673 20.49 12.99 -25.06
CA PHE A 673 20.42 14.21 -24.26
C PHE A 673 19.47 14.01 -23.07
N VAL A 674 19.60 14.85 -22.06
CA VAL A 674 18.76 14.82 -20.85
C VAL A 674 17.84 16.03 -20.83
N VAL A 675 16.61 15.81 -20.39
CA VAL A 675 15.62 16.85 -20.15
C VAL A 675 15.35 16.90 -18.65
N ASP A 676 15.92 17.91 -18.00
CA ASP A 676 15.72 18.14 -16.57
C ASP A 676 14.36 18.77 -16.27
N LYS A 677 13.89 18.58 -15.03
CA LYS A 677 12.69 19.22 -14.49
C LYS A 677 12.81 20.75 -14.59
N GLY A 678 11.75 21.42 -15.02
CA GLY A 678 11.70 22.89 -15.09
C GLY A 678 10.46 23.41 -15.78
N GLU A 679 10.06 24.64 -15.46
CA GLU A 679 8.83 25.26 -15.94
C GLU A 679 8.99 25.97 -17.30
N SER A 680 10.18 26.54 -17.56
CA SER A 680 10.48 27.23 -18.81
C SER A 680 10.79 26.26 -19.96
N PRO A 681 10.60 26.66 -21.22
CA PRO A 681 11.12 25.90 -22.36
C PRO A 681 12.63 25.64 -22.25
N LEU A 682 13.09 24.44 -22.61
CA LEU A 682 14.50 24.08 -22.64
C LEU A 682 15.04 24.12 -24.07
N ALA A 683 16.05 24.95 -24.32
CA ALA A 683 16.78 24.94 -25.58
C ALA A 683 18.01 24.02 -25.47
N ILE A 684 18.17 23.11 -26.43
CA ILE A 684 19.30 22.18 -26.50
C ILE A 684 19.99 22.37 -27.84
N ASN A 685 21.27 22.73 -27.79
CA ASN A 685 22.08 22.94 -29.00
C ASN A 685 22.74 21.63 -29.42
N PHE A 686 22.64 21.30 -30.70
CA PHE A 686 23.35 20.19 -31.33
C PHE A 686 24.40 20.73 -32.29
N ASP A 687 25.65 20.49 -31.95
CA ASP A 687 26.77 20.66 -32.87
C ASP A 687 26.82 19.45 -33.80
N LEU A 688 26.29 19.66 -35.01
CA LEU A 688 26.33 18.71 -36.12
C LEU A 688 27.71 18.65 -36.75
#